data_AF-A0A182MN33-F1
#
_entry.id   AF-A0A182MN33-F1
#
_cell.length_a   1.000
_cell.length_b   1.000
_cell.length_c   1.000
_cell.angle_alpha   90.00
_cell.angle_beta   90.00
_cell.angle_gamma   90.00
#
_symmetry.space_group_name_H-M   'P 1'
#
loop_
_entity.id
_entity.type
_entity.pdbx_description
1 polymer ?
#
loop_
_entity_poly.entity_id
_entity_poly.type
_entity_poly.pdbx_seq_one_letter_code
_entity_poly.pdbx_strand_id
1 'polypeptide(L)'
;MCCCSKRYSNTAKKLWAFGGVVAIFVAAAFFGFGLPAIIDAVALTEFRIKEGARVYENFFDGEVPIYFDIYLFNWTNPEEIRNPDVRPNFVQMGPYVFSERHERGMVSFNANDTITFNQKRIWHYLPELSNGDYFNDRVTTLNPILATVGKTLEGDPLLPVLDNIIMINNLADFLYKDVPVHEMLFDGHPDLLLTTLRDLLAIFPPGSVPDISLPPWEGFGWFVERNESLTYDGTFQMGTGTDHHINTGVMRQWNNAPQVPNYRGFCGQVRGSAGEVWPPMGRNMDSDNIPPLNLFLPDLCSAITLRHEREFSVHGLDGELWVGDARNFDNGHTIPEAECQCTAPVDQCPFYRPGVLDVSECKFGAPLVVSYPHFYLAHPSYRTAVTGMNPDRSKHEFRFALHPFSGIPMTANGRIQYNMHLRDNGMVLFQGVPDIIIPAFWIEQRMVLTENIADDLKKLVIKNGSSNYDNWIRTPIPMYLEVYFFNWTNPEAVQTNESVKPHFVEMGPYTFSEVHERINLVWNDNGTVTYDQRRTWHFVPELSKGTLDDEVTNLNVITLNAAHFLRNSYPLLKPFIDMFLKTEGSLLWKNKPVRELLFEGVKDPLLDLLKTLNTTSLNIPFDKFGWFVGRNLSETFDGKFTMYTGANGLEEMGFLTQWNGSPRTGMYRDKCGEVYGTSGELWPAMSNIPSNITLFPSDICRSITLQNAEQISLYNIQGMKYVGDERVFDNGVKYPEASCWCNAEPAQCPDLKPGVFNASACKYGSPTFVSFPHFYLADESYQDAVTGLKPNQTEHEFYMAIEPKTGIPLDVRAQLQINEHLQPISGFSFYKHVPDVMIPMLWFRQRATLTQELAEQAKLALALPSLGLYVCIFFGSIGTILTIVFLFCSIKKWSQTSELVPYEELQN
;
A
#
# COMPACT_ATOMS: atom_id res chain seq x y z
N MET A 1 29.70 35.28 27.65
CA MET A 1 30.88 35.73 28.44
C MET A 1 31.46 37.09 28.01
N CYS A 2 31.10 37.69 26.86
CA CYS A 2 31.65 39.00 26.46
C CYS A 2 31.04 40.24 27.17
N CYS A 3 29.82 40.16 27.71
CA CYS A 3 29.14 41.34 28.28
C CYS A 3 29.83 41.93 29.54
N CYS A 4 30.59 41.14 30.30
CA CYS A 4 31.21 41.57 31.56
C CYS A 4 32.69 42.00 31.42
N SER A 5 33.29 41.91 30.23
CA SER A 5 34.70 42.29 30.03
C SER A 5 34.87 43.81 29.90
N LYS A 6 35.77 44.41 30.69
CA LYS A 6 36.11 45.84 30.63
C LYS A 6 36.85 46.25 29.33
N ARG A 7 37.27 45.29 28.50
CA ARG A 7 38.08 45.54 27.28
C ARG A 7 37.30 45.95 26.03
N TYR A 8 35.97 45.86 26.02
CA TYR A 8 35.16 46.15 24.83
C TYR A 8 34.36 47.46 24.95
N SER A 9 34.36 48.24 23.86
CA SER A 9 33.55 49.47 23.69
C SER A 9 32.06 49.21 23.97
N ASN A 10 31.37 50.20 24.54
CA ASN A 10 29.93 50.12 24.82
C ASN A 10 29.10 49.80 23.57
N THR A 11 29.54 50.25 22.39
CA THR A 11 28.88 49.99 21.11
C THR A 11 29.03 48.52 20.70
N ALA A 12 30.23 47.95 20.89
CA ALA A 12 30.49 46.54 20.60
C ALA A 12 29.67 45.61 21.51
N LYS A 13 29.54 45.95 22.80
CA LYS A 13 28.71 45.17 23.74
C LYS A 13 27.23 45.16 23.36
N LYS A 14 26.69 46.28 22.87
CA LYS A 14 25.30 46.37 22.38
C LYS A 14 25.10 45.53 21.12
N LEU A 15 26.04 45.57 20.18
CA LEU A 15 26.01 44.77 18.96
C LEU A 15 26.05 43.27 19.26
N TRP A 16 26.90 42.83 20.19
CA TRP A 16 26.95 41.42 20.61
C TRP A 16 25.69 40.96 21.35
N ALA A 17 25.10 41.81 22.19
CA ALA A 17 23.84 41.50 22.86
C ALA A 17 22.68 41.41 21.86
N PHE A 18 22.59 42.36 20.92
CA PHE A 18 21.60 42.35 19.84
C PHE A 18 21.79 41.13 18.93
N GLY A 19 23.02 40.80 18.54
CA GLY A 19 23.32 39.61 17.75
C GLY A 19 22.95 38.30 18.45
N GLY A 20 23.15 38.21 19.76
CA GLY A 20 22.72 37.05 20.55
C GLY A 20 21.19 36.88 20.61
N VAL A 21 20.45 37.98 20.75
CA VAL A 21 18.97 37.99 20.71
C VAL A 21 18.46 37.53 19.34
N VAL A 22 19.04 38.05 18.27
CA VAL A 22 18.68 37.66 16.90
C VAL A 22 18.96 36.17 16.66
N ALA A 23 20.12 35.66 17.05
CA ALA A 23 20.45 34.24 16.89
C ALA A 23 19.47 33.31 17.64
N ILE A 24 18.99 33.74 18.81
CA ILE A 24 17.99 33.01 19.59
C ILE A 24 16.63 32.99 18.87
N PHE A 25 16.16 34.11 18.31
CA PHE A 25 14.92 34.11 17.51
C PHE A 25 15.04 33.32 16.20
N VAL A 26 16.23 33.24 15.61
CA VAL A 26 16.49 32.39 14.44
C VAL A 26 16.42 30.91 14.79
N ALA A 27 17.05 30.49 15.91
CA ALA A 27 16.93 29.13 16.41
C ALA A 27 15.47 28.78 16.72
N ALA A 28 14.71 29.73 17.28
CA ALA A 28 13.28 29.57 17.50
C ALA A 28 12.56 29.21 16.20
N ALA A 29 12.66 30.07 15.19
CA ALA A 29 12.01 29.87 13.90
C ALA A 29 12.40 28.53 13.23
N PHE A 30 13.69 28.15 13.29
CA PHE A 30 14.16 26.88 12.72
C PHE A 30 13.49 25.68 13.36
N PHE A 31 13.46 25.62 14.69
CA PHE A 31 12.79 24.49 15.32
C PHE A 31 11.28 24.55 15.07
N GLY A 32 10.64 25.70 15.05
CA GLY A 32 9.16 25.76 15.05
C GLY A 32 8.49 25.47 13.74
N PHE A 33 9.17 25.87 12.67
CA PHE A 33 8.67 25.76 11.32
C PHE A 33 9.57 24.86 10.47
N GLY A 34 10.87 24.80 10.76
CA GLY A 34 11.81 23.95 10.04
C GLY A 34 11.73 22.47 10.43
N LEU A 35 11.85 22.13 11.71
CA LEU A 35 11.93 20.72 12.15
C LEU A 35 10.64 19.89 11.92
N PRO A 36 9.41 20.39 12.19
CA PRO A 36 8.18 19.66 11.89
C PRO A 36 7.97 19.45 10.40
N ALA A 37 8.27 20.47 9.60
CA ALA A 37 8.23 20.38 8.14
C ALA A 37 9.25 19.36 7.60
N ILE A 38 10.37 19.12 8.29
CA ILE A 38 11.35 18.08 7.94
C ILE A 38 10.78 16.67 8.21
N ILE A 39 9.91 16.47 9.19
CA ILE A 39 9.56 15.11 9.64
C ILE A 39 8.24 14.60 9.06
N ASP A 40 7.22 15.46 8.97
CA ASP A 40 6.04 15.15 8.14
C ASP A 40 6.41 15.09 6.65
N ALA A 41 7.53 15.71 6.27
CA ALA A 41 8.22 15.32 5.05
C ALA A 41 8.66 13.86 5.17
N VAL A 42 9.62 13.50 6.05
CA VAL A 42 10.24 12.15 6.15
C VAL A 42 9.27 10.94 6.07
N ALA A 43 8.08 10.96 6.68
CA ALA A 43 7.18 9.78 6.69
C ALA A 43 6.36 9.56 5.42
N LEU A 44 5.93 10.63 4.74
CA LEU A 44 5.23 10.56 3.45
C LEU A 44 6.15 10.90 2.28
N THR A 45 7.37 11.40 2.55
CA THR A 45 8.41 11.61 1.55
C THR A 45 8.74 10.32 0.88
N GLU A 46 8.83 9.18 1.59
CA GLU A 46 9.28 7.92 0.99
C GLU A 46 8.55 7.55 -0.31
N PHE A 47 7.30 7.98 -0.49
CA PHE A 47 6.46 7.75 -1.66
C PHE A 47 6.13 9.01 -2.49
N ARG A 48 6.75 10.14 -2.16
CA ARG A 48 6.66 11.43 -2.85
C ARG A 48 8.00 11.75 -3.51
N ILE A 49 7.96 12.48 -4.61
CA ILE A 49 9.18 13.02 -5.21
C ILE A 49 9.56 14.26 -4.42
N LYS A 50 10.21 14.07 -3.27
CA LYS A 50 10.70 15.14 -2.39
C LYS A 50 12.06 14.77 -1.82
N GLU A 51 12.97 15.75 -1.78
CA GLU A 51 14.35 15.56 -1.34
C GLU A 51 14.44 14.84 0.02
N GLY A 52 15.22 13.76 0.08
CA GLY A 52 15.33 12.86 1.24
C GLY A 52 14.40 11.63 1.22
N ALA A 53 13.54 11.48 0.20
CA ALA A 53 12.75 10.27 -0.05
C ALA A 53 13.51 9.22 -0.86
N ARG A 54 13.26 7.93 -0.63
CA ARG A 54 13.73 6.88 -1.55
C ARG A 54 13.21 7.05 -2.98
N VAL A 55 11.94 7.43 -3.16
CA VAL A 55 11.38 7.70 -4.51
C VAL A 55 12.03 8.91 -5.18
N TYR A 56 12.46 9.92 -4.42
CA TYR A 56 13.23 11.05 -4.96
C TYR A 56 14.63 10.61 -5.38
N GLU A 57 15.35 9.88 -4.52
CA GLU A 57 16.69 9.38 -4.84
C GLU A 57 16.64 8.50 -6.10
N ASN A 58 15.71 7.55 -6.16
CA ASN A 58 15.50 6.70 -7.35
C ASN A 58 15.09 7.48 -8.61
N PHE A 59 14.40 8.61 -8.46
CA PHE A 59 14.02 9.46 -9.59
C PHE A 59 15.24 10.18 -10.21
N PHE A 60 16.26 10.51 -9.42
CA PHE A 60 17.49 11.16 -9.89
C PHE A 60 18.59 10.17 -10.23
N ASP A 61 18.70 9.07 -9.49
CA ASP A 61 19.69 8.00 -9.69
C ASP A 61 18.98 6.65 -9.62
N GLY A 62 18.55 6.16 -10.78
CA GLY A 62 17.84 4.88 -10.86
C GLY A 62 18.74 3.70 -10.55
N GLU A 63 18.40 2.92 -9.52
CA GLU A 63 19.14 1.71 -9.12
C GLU A 63 18.97 0.53 -10.09
N VAL A 64 17.96 0.58 -10.96
CA VAL A 64 17.64 -0.50 -11.92
C VAL A 64 18.39 -0.27 -13.23
N PRO A 65 19.21 -1.23 -13.71
CA PRO A 65 19.91 -1.08 -14.98
C PRO A 65 18.92 -1.11 -16.15
N ILE A 66 19.06 -0.15 -17.06
CA ILE A 66 18.27 -0.02 -18.28
C ILE A 66 19.19 -0.31 -19.47
N TYR A 67 18.71 -1.11 -20.41
CA TYR A 67 19.39 -1.38 -21.67
C TYR A 67 18.52 -0.88 -22.83
N PHE A 68 19.18 -0.33 -23.83
CA PHE A 68 18.57 0.17 -25.05
C PHE A 68 19.16 -0.62 -26.23
N ASP A 69 18.37 -1.54 -26.76
CA ASP A 69 18.77 -2.43 -27.84
C ASP A 69 18.20 -1.88 -29.16
N ILE A 70 19.05 -1.61 -30.15
CA ILE A 70 18.64 -1.12 -31.47
C ILE A 70 18.84 -2.19 -32.53
N TYR A 71 17.83 -2.38 -33.38
CA TYR A 71 17.85 -3.30 -34.50
C TYR A 71 17.58 -2.52 -35.80
N LEU A 72 18.52 -2.53 -36.72
CA LEU A 72 18.42 -1.80 -37.99
C LEU A 72 17.93 -2.72 -39.10
N PHE A 73 17.18 -2.18 -40.07
CA PHE A 73 16.79 -2.91 -41.27
C PHE A 73 17.63 -2.47 -42.45
N ASN A 74 18.57 -3.32 -42.87
CA ASN A 74 19.41 -3.07 -44.03
C ASN A 74 18.65 -3.34 -45.32
N TRP A 75 18.54 -2.34 -46.19
CA TRP A 75 17.90 -2.45 -47.49
C TRP A 75 18.87 -3.03 -48.53
N THR A 76 18.63 -4.27 -48.96
CA THR A 76 19.59 -5.03 -49.77
C THR A 76 19.43 -4.91 -51.29
N ASN A 77 18.27 -4.44 -51.78
CA ASN A 77 17.98 -4.28 -53.21
C ASN A 77 17.35 -2.90 -53.55
N PRO A 78 17.91 -1.78 -53.08
CA PRO A 78 17.29 -0.46 -53.26
C PRO A 78 17.27 0.02 -54.71
N GLU A 79 18.20 -0.43 -55.55
CA GLU A 79 18.28 -0.06 -56.96
C GLU A 79 17.10 -0.60 -57.78
N GLU A 80 16.50 -1.72 -57.34
CA GLU A 80 15.41 -2.41 -58.03
C GLU A 80 14.02 -1.89 -57.64
N ILE A 81 13.93 -0.87 -56.77
CA ILE A 81 12.66 -0.40 -56.19
C ILE A 81 11.61 0.06 -57.20
N ARG A 82 12.05 0.47 -58.41
CA ARG A 82 11.16 0.91 -59.49
C ARG A 82 10.58 -0.25 -60.30
N ASN A 83 11.06 -1.47 -60.09
CA ASN A 83 10.53 -2.65 -60.75
C ASN A 83 9.28 -3.14 -59.98
N PRO A 84 8.06 -3.08 -60.58
CA PRO A 84 6.82 -3.46 -59.90
C PRO A 84 6.77 -4.94 -59.50
N ASP A 85 7.59 -5.80 -60.12
CA ASP A 85 7.66 -7.23 -59.80
C ASP A 85 8.64 -7.54 -58.65
N VAL A 86 9.43 -6.56 -58.22
CA VAL A 86 10.44 -6.72 -57.15
C VAL A 86 9.96 -6.03 -55.88
N ARG A 87 9.99 -6.77 -54.77
CA ARG A 87 9.70 -6.22 -53.45
C ARG A 87 10.99 -5.76 -52.77
N PRO A 88 10.97 -4.65 -52.03
CA PRO A 88 12.08 -4.28 -51.17
C PRO A 88 12.40 -5.40 -50.17
N ASN A 89 13.67 -5.75 -50.03
CA ASN A 89 14.16 -6.76 -49.11
C ASN A 89 15.01 -6.13 -48.01
N PHE A 90 14.57 -6.38 -46.77
CA PHE A 90 15.20 -5.87 -45.56
C PHE A 90 15.77 -7.01 -44.74
N VAL A 91 17.03 -6.87 -44.34
CA VAL A 91 17.69 -7.81 -43.43
C VAL A 91 17.92 -7.11 -42.10
N GLN A 92 17.41 -7.69 -41.02
CA GLN A 92 17.63 -7.16 -39.68
C GLN A 92 19.11 -7.31 -39.28
N MET A 93 19.69 -6.24 -38.76
CA MET A 93 21.01 -6.18 -38.13
C MET A 93 20.85 -5.86 -36.63
N GLY A 94 21.78 -6.36 -35.81
CA GLY A 94 21.79 -6.13 -34.37
C GLY A 94 21.36 -7.36 -33.52
N PRO A 95 21.11 -7.17 -32.21
CA PRO A 95 21.03 -5.86 -31.55
C PRO A 95 22.38 -5.16 -31.46
N TYR A 96 22.34 -3.84 -31.55
CA TYR A 96 23.38 -2.96 -31.03
C TYR A 96 22.90 -2.50 -29.65
N VAL A 97 23.56 -2.97 -28.61
CA VAL A 97 23.14 -2.83 -27.21
C VAL A 97 23.85 -1.66 -26.58
N PHE A 98 23.09 -0.81 -25.90
CA PHE A 98 23.62 0.31 -25.12
C PHE A 98 23.14 0.19 -23.67
N SER A 99 24.01 0.42 -22.69
CA SER A 99 23.53 0.74 -21.35
C SER A 99 22.97 2.15 -21.36
N GLU A 100 21.77 2.33 -20.82
CA GLU A 100 21.10 3.61 -20.73
C GLU A 100 21.10 4.08 -19.28
N ARG A 101 21.58 5.30 -19.05
CA ARG A 101 21.44 6.00 -17.77
C ARG A 101 20.65 7.28 -17.98
N HIS A 102 19.81 7.58 -17.01
CA HIS A 102 19.03 8.81 -17.01
C HIS A 102 19.58 9.78 -15.98
N GLU A 103 19.68 11.05 -16.35
CA GLU A 103 19.97 12.15 -15.45
C GLU A 103 18.83 13.18 -15.58
N ARG A 104 18.48 13.83 -14.48
CA ARG A 104 17.45 14.87 -14.44
C ARG A 104 18.12 16.23 -14.27
N GLY A 105 17.83 17.17 -15.15
CA GLY A 105 18.37 18.52 -15.10
C GLY A 105 17.28 19.57 -15.29
N MET A 106 17.64 20.84 -15.11
CA MET A 106 16.68 21.97 -15.10
C MET A 106 15.47 21.71 -14.20
N VAL A 107 15.68 21.02 -13.07
CA VAL A 107 14.59 20.62 -12.19
C VAL A 107 14.05 21.82 -11.42
N SER A 108 12.74 22.00 -11.46
CA SER A 108 12.01 22.97 -10.66
C SER A 108 10.78 22.33 -10.03
N PHE A 109 10.62 22.53 -8.72
CA PHE A 109 9.40 22.17 -8.00
C PHE A 109 8.41 23.33 -8.07
N ASN A 110 7.18 23.04 -8.49
CA ASN A 110 6.14 24.02 -8.71
C ASN A 110 5.17 24.08 -7.53
N ALA A 111 4.53 25.23 -7.32
CA ALA A 111 3.58 25.45 -6.23
C ALA A 111 2.26 24.64 -6.35
N ASN A 112 2.01 24.01 -7.48
CA ASN A 112 0.84 23.18 -7.77
C ASN A 112 1.12 21.68 -7.58
N ASP A 113 2.04 21.31 -6.68
CA ASP A 113 2.40 19.92 -6.36
C ASP A 113 2.92 19.12 -7.57
N THR A 114 3.62 19.80 -8.48
CA THR A 114 4.29 19.18 -9.64
C THR A 114 5.79 19.47 -9.65
N ILE A 115 6.53 18.59 -10.32
CA ILE A 115 7.95 18.76 -10.63
C ILE A 115 8.08 18.94 -12.14
N THR A 116 8.75 20.00 -12.54
CA THR A 116 9.18 20.24 -13.91
C THR A 116 10.65 19.86 -14.05
N PHE A 117 11.00 19.12 -15.10
CA PHE A 117 12.38 18.73 -15.34
C PHE A 117 12.64 18.45 -16.82
N ASN A 118 13.92 18.41 -17.14
CA ASN A 118 14.44 17.96 -18.41
C ASN A 118 15.18 16.64 -18.19
N GLN A 119 15.01 15.70 -19.13
CA GLN A 119 15.57 14.36 -19.05
C GLN A 119 16.77 14.26 -19.98
N LYS A 120 17.95 14.03 -19.39
CA LYS A 120 19.17 13.70 -20.11
C LYS A 120 19.31 12.18 -20.16
N ARG A 121 19.47 11.63 -21.35
CA ARG A 121 19.72 10.20 -21.57
C ARG A 121 21.16 10.00 -22.02
N ILE A 122 21.84 9.08 -21.38
CA ILE A 122 23.24 8.74 -21.66
C ILE A 122 23.26 7.30 -22.12
N TRP A 123 23.73 7.08 -23.34
CA TRP A 123 23.90 5.76 -23.92
C TRP A 123 25.38 5.43 -24.05
N HIS A 124 25.76 4.26 -23.56
CA HIS A 124 27.11 3.72 -23.71
C HIS A 124 27.02 2.36 -24.40
N TYR A 125 27.70 2.22 -25.54
CA TYR A 125 27.67 1.01 -26.36
C TYR A 125 28.36 -0.16 -25.63
N LEU A 126 27.70 -1.33 -25.64
CA LEU A 126 28.16 -2.57 -25.02
C LEU A 126 28.45 -3.62 -26.10
N PRO A 127 29.70 -3.72 -26.60
CA PRO A 127 30.03 -4.65 -27.68
C PRO A 127 29.82 -6.12 -27.28
N GLU A 128 30.00 -6.47 -26.01
CA GLU A 128 29.88 -7.84 -25.51
C GLU A 128 28.43 -8.38 -25.47
N LEU A 129 27.44 -7.49 -25.47
CA LEU A 129 26.02 -7.85 -25.56
C LEU A 129 25.46 -7.65 -26.98
N SER A 130 26.25 -7.09 -27.88
CA SER A 130 25.86 -6.76 -29.25
C SER A 130 26.21 -7.89 -30.21
N ASN A 131 25.34 -8.16 -31.18
CA ASN A 131 25.63 -9.11 -32.26
C ASN A 131 26.28 -8.43 -33.48
N GLY A 132 26.16 -7.11 -33.61
CA GLY A 132 26.77 -6.31 -34.68
C GLY A 132 27.92 -5.42 -34.17
N ASP A 133 28.77 -4.98 -35.08
CA ASP A 133 29.88 -4.06 -34.84
C ASP A 133 29.42 -2.63 -35.09
N TYR A 134 29.10 -1.90 -34.02
CA TYR A 134 28.53 -0.55 -34.09
C TYR A 134 29.37 0.45 -34.92
N PHE A 135 30.70 0.34 -34.89
CA PHE A 135 31.59 1.28 -35.54
C PHE A 135 31.89 0.90 -37.00
N ASN A 136 31.86 -0.39 -37.35
CA ASN A 136 32.26 -0.85 -38.68
C ASN A 136 31.09 -1.31 -39.56
N ASP A 137 29.98 -1.76 -38.96
CA ASP A 137 28.82 -2.18 -39.73
C ASP A 137 28.23 -1.00 -40.50
N ARG A 138 27.72 -1.29 -41.69
CA ARG A 138 27.08 -0.31 -42.58
C ARG A 138 25.65 -0.71 -42.85
N VAL A 139 24.78 0.29 -42.93
CA VAL A 139 23.35 0.12 -43.18
C VAL A 139 22.95 0.96 -44.37
N THR A 140 22.25 0.32 -45.32
CA THR A 140 21.59 1.00 -46.42
C THR A 140 20.15 1.30 -46.05
N THR A 141 19.76 2.58 -46.08
CA THR A 141 18.41 3.06 -45.72
C THR A 141 17.91 4.12 -46.70
N LEU A 142 16.60 4.39 -46.73
CA LEU A 142 16.03 5.52 -47.46
C LEU A 142 16.68 6.82 -46.98
N ASN A 143 17.01 7.73 -47.89
CA ASN A 143 17.57 9.04 -47.59
C ASN A 143 16.53 9.91 -46.85
N PRO A 144 16.66 10.12 -45.53
CA PRO A 144 15.58 10.69 -44.75
C PRO A 144 15.35 12.16 -45.03
N ILE A 145 16.43 12.93 -45.21
CA ILE A 145 16.35 14.35 -45.55
C ILE A 145 15.65 14.55 -46.89
N LEU A 146 16.05 13.78 -47.90
CA LEU A 146 15.45 13.85 -49.23
C LEU A 146 13.96 13.48 -49.20
N ALA A 147 13.59 12.44 -48.44
CA ALA A 147 12.20 12.03 -48.26
C ALA A 147 11.36 13.09 -47.53
N THR A 148 11.93 13.77 -46.52
CA THR A 148 11.28 14.88 -45.81
C THR A 148 10.99 16.03 -46.76
N VAL A 149 11.99 16.48 -47.54
CA VAL A 149 11.82 17.58 -48.50
C VAL A 149 10.71 17.26 -49.50
N GLY A 150 10.73 16.05 -50.05
CA GLY A 150 9.71 15.62 -51.00
C GLY A 150 8.31 15.56 -50.41
N LYS A 151 8.15 15.07 -49.17
CA LYS A 151 6.86 15.06 -48.47
C LYS A 151 6.36 16.48 -48.17
N THR A 152 7.22 17.34 -47.63
CA THR A 152 6.83 18.68 -47.16
C THR A 152 6.43 19.60 -48.32
N LEU A 153 7.07 19.47 -49.47
CA LEU A 153 6.81 20.29 -50.66
C LEU A 153 5.93 19.58 -51.70
N GLU A 154 5.31 18.46 -51.36
CA GLU A 154 4.48 17.71 -52.29
C GLU A 154 3.30 18.55 -52.80
N GLY A 155 3.20 18.71 -54.12
CA GLY A 155 2.20 19.57 -54.76
C GLY A 155 2.50 21.08 -54.69
N ASP A 156 3.60 21.48 -54.05
CA ASP A 156 4.02 22.89 -54.01
C ASP A 156 4.72 23.31 -55.32
N PRO A 157 4.42 24.49 -55.89
CA PRO A 157 5.08 24.99 -57.10
C PRO A 157 6.60 25.16 -57.00
N LEU A 158 7.18 25.22 -55.80
CA LEU A 158 8.61 25.33 -55.56
C LEU A 158 9.34 23.97 -55.66
N LEU A 159 8.63 22.84 -55.53
CA LEU A 159 9.25 21.52 -55.54
C LEU A 159 10.08 21.27 -56.81
N PRO A 160 9.60 21.54 -58.04
CA PRO A 160 10.41 21.34 -59.24
C PRO A 160 11.64 22.26 -59.32
N VAL A 161 11.58 23.46 -58.73
CA VAL A 161 12.72 24.39 -58.70
C VAL A 161 13.80 23.84 -57.77
N LEU A 162 13.40 23.41 -56.57
CA LEU A 162 14.32 22.87 -55.59
C LEU A 162 14.91 21.53 -56.05
N ASP A 163 14.10 20.64 -56.63
CA ASP A 163 14.54 19.36 -57.17
C ASP A 163 15.59 19.56 -58.28
N ASN A 164 15.40 20.54 -59.17
CA ASN A 164 16.43 20.90 -60.16
C ASN A 164 17.73 21.41 -59.50
N ILE A 165 17.66 22.21 -58.43
CA ILE A 165 18.85 22.67 -57.70
C ILE A 165 19.58 21.48 -57.07
N ILE A 166 18.85 20.55 -56.46
CA ILE A 166 19.39 19.32 -55.86
C ILE A 166 20.13 18.50 -56.91
N MET A 167 19.50 18.26 -58.07
CA MET A 167 20.08 17.45 -59.14
C MET A 167 21.27 18.13 -59.84
N ILE A 168 21.20 19.44 -60.14
CA ILE A 168 22.29 20.15 -60.85
C ILE A 168 23.55 20.25 -59.99
N ASN A 169 23.40 20.39 -58.68
CA ASN A 169 24.52 20.53 -57.75
C ASN A 169 24.95 19.19 -57.13
N ASN A 170 24.38 18.06 -57.56
CA ASN A 170 24.61 16.72 -57.01
C ASN A 170 24.49 16.69 -55.47
N LEU A 171 23.44 17.33 -54.93
CA LEU A 171 23.20 17.33 -53.47
C LEU A 171 22.61 16.00 -52.99
N ALA A 172 22.03 15.22 -53.90
CA ALA A 172 21.61 13.84 -53.67
C ALA A 172 21.69 13.03 -54.97
N ASP A 173 22.41 11.91 -54.95
CA ASP A 173 22.59 11.05 -56.13
C ASP A 173 21.63 9.86 -56.16
N PHE A 174 21.21 9.38 -54.99
CA PHE A 174 20.38 8.19 -54.83
C PHE A 174 19.23 8.43 -53.84
N LEU A 175 18.15 7.65 -54.00
CA LEU A 175 17.04 7.69 -53.02
C LEU A 175 17.44 7.12 -51.65
N TYR A 176 18.54 6.36 -51.58
CA TYR A 176 19.03 5.69 -50.40
C TYR A 176 20.43 6.19 -50.04
N LYS A 177 20.84 5.92 -48.81
CA LYS A 177 22.20 6.14 -48.32
C LYS A 177 22.73 4.87 -47.71
N ASP A 178 24.00 4.57 -48.00
CA ASP A 178 24.77 3.56 -47.30
C ASP A 178 25.74 4.26 -46.35
N VAL A 179 25.57 4.05 -45.06
CA VAL A 179 26.32 4.77 -44.03
C VAL A 179 26.73 3.84 -42.88
N PRO A 180 27.82 4.14 -42.17
CA PRO A 180 28.16 3.45 -40.93
C PRO A 180 27.02 3.54 -39.91
N VAL A 181 26.84 2.47 -39.13
CA VAL A 181 25.79 2.38 -38.12
C VAL A 181 25.93 3.47 -37.06
N HIS A 182 27.15 3.77 -36.59
CA HIS A 182 27.38 4.82 -35.60
C HIS A 182 26.97 6.22 -36.09
N GLU A 183 27.23 6.54 -37.36
CA GLU A 183 26.81 7.81 -37.98
C GLU A 183 25.29 7.87 -38.17
N MET A 184 24.66 6.78 -38.59
CA MET A 184 23.21 6.71 -38.78
C MET A 184 22.43 6.82 -37.45
N LEU A 185 23.03 6.39 -36.35
CA LEU A 185 22.39 6.41 -35.03
C LEU A 185 22.68 7.69 -34.25
N PHE A 186 23.90 7.86 -33.73
CA PHE A 186 24.21 8.90 -32.74
C PHE A 186 25.21 9.95 -33.24
N ASP A 187 26.23 9.56 -34.00
CA ASP A 187 27.33 10.47 -34.36
C ASP A 187 26.90 11.48 -35.43
N GLY A 188 25.93 11.10 -36.28
CA GLY A 188 25.42 11.91 -37.37
C GLY A 188 26.35 11.88 -38.59
N HIS A 189 25.81 11.50 -39.75
CA HIS A 189 26.55 11.63 -41.02
C HIS A 189 26.40 13.07 -41.56
N PRO A 190 27.48 13.71 -42.03
CA PRO A 190 27.38 15.00 -42.71
C PRO A 190 26.48 14.92 -43.96
N ASP A 191 25.52 15.82 -44.08
CA ASP A 191 24.53 15.79 -45.17
C ASP A 191 24.52 17.13 -45.94
N LEU A 192 25.12 17.11 -47.14
CA LEU A 192 25.27 18.31 -47.96
C LEU A 192 23.91 18.93 -48.33
N LEU A 193 22.89 18.09 -48.58
CA LEU A 193 21.54 18.55 -48.87
C LEU A 193 20.97 19.30 -47.68
N LEU A 194 21.09 18.76 -46.46
CA LEU A 194 20.62 19.41 -45.24
C LEU A 194 21.29 20.79 -45.04
N THR A 195 22.62 20.86 -45.18
CA THR A 195 23.35 22.13 -44.99
C THR A 195 22.96 23.17 -46.04
N THR A 196 22.89 22.78 -47.32
CA THR A 196 22.54 23.70 -48.41
C THR A 196 21.10 24.18 -48.31
N LEU A 197 20.16 23.32 -47.89
CA LEU A 197 18.78 23.72 -47.69
C LEU A 197 18.63 24.76 -46.59
N ARG A 198 19.40 24.66 -45.50
CA ARG A 198 19.37 25.66 -44.42
C ARG A 198 19.88 27.01 -44.88
N ASP A 199 21.00 27.03 -45.61
CA ASP A 199 21.53 28.26 -46.21
C ASP A 199 20.53 28.88 -47.20
N LEU A 200 19.89 28.05 -48.02
CA LEU A 200 18.93 28.48 -49.03
C LEU A 200 17.64 29.03 -48.39
N LEU A 201 17.10 28.38 -47.37
CA LEU A 201 15.92 28.84 -46.63
C LEU A 201 16.18 30.15 -45.88
N ALA A 202 17.40 30.39 -45.40
CA ALA A 202 17.78 31.64 -44.74
C ALA A 202 17.77 32.87 -45.68
N ILE A 203 17.81 32.66 -46.99
CA ILE A 203 17.77 33.73 -48.00
C ILE A 203 16.34 34.20 -48.28
N PHE A 204 15.32 33.35 -48.08
CA PHE A 204 13.94 33.69 -48.38
C PHE A 204 13.30 34.51 -47.25
N PRO A 205 12.51 35.56 -47.57
CA PRO A 205 11.74 36.29 -46.57
C PRO A 205 10.75 35.37 -45.85
N PRO A 206 10.51 35.52 -44.53
CA PRO A 206 9.54 34.72 -43.79
C PRO A 206 8.16 34.72 -44.47
N GLY A 207 7.60 33.52 -44.69
CA GLY A 207 6.30 33.33 -45.34
C GLY A 207 6.31 33.24 -46.87
N SER A 208 7.50 33.30 -47.51
CA SER A 208 7.65 33.14 -48.98
C SER A 208 7.79 31.68 -49.42
N VAL A 209 8.07 30.79 -48.48
CA VAL A 209 8.23 29.33 -48.63
C VAL A 209 7.35 28.65 -47.58
N PRO A 210 6.80 27.46 -47.87
CA PRO A 210 6.21 26.61 -46.84
C PRO A 210 7.16 26.41 -45.66
N ASP A 211 6.62 26.22 -44.46
CA ASP A 211 7.42 26.06 -43.25
C ASP A 211 8.09 24.67 -43.27
N ILE A 212 9.31 24.61 -43.81
CA ILE A 212 10.13 23.39 -43.82
C ILE A 212 10.90 23.34 -42.51
N SER A 213 10.39 22.57 -41.56
CA SER A 213 11.10 22.29 -40.31
C SER A 213 12.28 21.37 -40.59
N LEU A 214 13.50 21.89 -40.55
CA LEU A 214 14.72 21.11 -40.69
C LEU A 214 15.39 20.90 -39.32
N PRO A 215 16.03 19.75 -39.10
CA PRO A 215 16.79 19.53 -37.87
C PRO A 215 17.91 20.58 -37.73
N PRO A 216 18.19 21.04 -36.50
CA PRO A 216 19.13 22.14 -36.26
C PRO A 216 20.60 21.73 -36.31
N TRP A 217 20.92 20.46 -36.55
CA TRP A 217 22.27 19.89 -36.50
C TRP A 217 22.97 19.88 -37.87
N GLU A 218 24.31 19.80 -37.89
CA GLU A 218 25.11 19.82 -39.13
C GLU A 218 25.08 18.48 -39.90
N GLY A 219 24.77 17.38 -39.22
CA GLY A 219 24.61 16.04 -39.79
C GLY A 219 23.27 15.41 -39.44
N PHE A 220 22.96 14.29 -40.09
CA PHE A 220 21.76 13.49 -39.82
C PHE A 220 22.10 12.18 -39.11
N GLY A 221 21.33 11.86 -38.09
CA GLY A 221 21.24 10.53 -37.48
C GLY A 221 19.92 10.42 -36.74
N TRP A 222 19.43 9.21 -36.49
CA TRP A 222 18.14 8.98 -35.83
C TRP A 222 18.07 9.55 -34.41
N PHE A 223 19.22 9.60 -33.73
CA PHE A 223 19.40 10.10 -32.37
C PHE A 223 20.57 11.09 -32.27
N VAL A 224 20.90 11.75 -33.39
CA VAL A 224 21.98 12.75 -33.43
C VAL A 224 21.73 13.83 -32.38
N GLU A 225 22.78 14.17 -31.62
CA GLU A 225 22.72 15.20 -30.57
C GLU A 225 21.66 14.94 -29.47
N ARG A 226 21.18 13.69 -29.38
CA ARG A 226 20.31 13.23 -28.30
C ARG A 226 21.11 12.69 -27.12
N ASN A 227 22.21 11.99 -27.40
CA ASN A 227 23.07 11.44 -26.36
C ASN A 227 23.62 12.58 -25.50
N GLU A 228 23.46 12.46 -24.19
CA GLU A 228 23.84 13.47 -23.20
C GLU A 228 23.11 14.82 -23.30
N SER A 229 22.13 14.94 -24.20
CA SER A 229 21.36 16.18 -24.37
C SER A 229 20.27 16.29 -23.31
N LEU A 230 20.24 17.44 -22.64
CA LEU A 230 19.25 17.72 -21.62
C LEU A 230 17.94 18.24 -22.23
N THR A 231 17.97 18.87 -23.41
CA THR A 231 16.82 19.56 -23.98
C THR A 231 16.08 18.75 -25.04
N TYR A 232 16.69 17.68 -25.58
CA TYR A 232 16.15 16.94 -26.72
C TYR A 232 14.76 16.33 -26.44
N ASP A 233 14.60 15.65 -25.30
CA ASP A 233 13.33 14.98 -24.93
C ASP A 233 12.23 15.97 -24.49
N GLY A 234 12.54 17.26 -24.45
CA GLY A 234 11.64 18.31 -24.00
C GLY A 234 11.57 18.44 -22.48
N THR A 235 10.63 19.26 -22.05
CA THR A 235 10.41 19.57 -20.64
C THR A 235 9.17 18.82 -20.13
N PHE A 236 9.37 18.00 -19.10
CA PHE A 236 8.34 17.19 -18.46
C PHE A 236 7.80 17.95 -17.26
N GLN A 237 6.49 17.86 -17.02
CA GLN A 237 5.88 18.24 -15.75
C GLN A 237 5.00 17.10 -15.25
N MET A 238 5.25 16.60 -14.05
CA MET A 238 4.50 15.49 -13.44
C MET A 238 4.18 15.76 -11.96
N GLY A 239 3.17 15.08 -11.42
CA GLY A 239 2.80 15.19 -10.01
C GLY A 239 3.88 14.63 -9.08
N THR A 240 4.17 15.33 -7.98
CA THR A 240 5.12 14.88 -6.96
C THR A 240 4.48 13.96 -5.92
N GLY A 241 3.14 13.88 -5.89
CA GLY A 241 2.36 13.20 -4.86
C GLY A 241 2.23 13.97 -3.55
N THR A 242 2.67 15.24 -3.52
CA THR A 242 2.57 16.10 -2.34
C THR A 242 1.11 16.34 -1.97
N ASP A 243 0.25 16.53 -2.97
CA ASP A 243 -1.19 16.62 -2.84
C ASP A 243 -1.80 15.26 -2.43
N HIS A 244 -1.55 14.22 -3.22
CA HIS A 244 -2.01 12.85 -2.96
C HIS A 244 -1.07 11.84 -3.61
N HIS A 245 -0.75 10.74 -2.92
CA HIS A 245 0.19 9.71 -3.40
C HIS A 245 -0.20 9.09 -4.77
N ILE A 246 -1.49 9.08 -5.13
CA ILE A 246 -1.96 8.56 -6.44
C ILE A 246 -1.50 9.43 -7.62
N ASN A 247 -1.05 10.66 -7.35
CA ASN A 247 -0.56 11.59 -8.35
C ASN A 247 0.97 11.52 -8.55
N THR A 248 1.68 10.72 -7.74
CA THR A 248 3.13 10.53 -7.86
C THR A 248 3.49 9.98 -9.24
N GLY A 249 4.34 10.70 -9.98
CA GLY A 249 4.81 10.29 -11.30
C GLY A 249 3.78 10.43 -12.42
N VAL A 250 2.61 11.03 -12.15
CA VAL A 250 1.57 11.24 -13.17
C VAL A 250 1.88 12.49 -14.00
N MET A 251 2.07 12.31 -15.29
CA MET A 251 2.30 13.36 -16.27
C MET A 251 1.14 14.36 -16.32
N ARG A 252 1.49 15.65 -16.31
CA ARG A 252 0.55 16.78 -16.40
C ARG A 252 0.76 17.57 -17.68
N GLN A 253 2.01 17.86 -18.02
CA GLN A 253 2.38 18.62 -19.21
C GLN A 253 3.67 18.09 -19.81
N TRP A 254 3.80 18.29 -21.13
CA TRP A 254 5.03 18.10 -21.87
C TRP A 254 5.23 19.33 -22.75
N ASN A 255 6.43 19.90 -22.73
CA ASN A 255 6.75 21.19 -23.37
C ASN A 255 5.75 22.31 -22.99
N ASN A 256 5.40 22.39 -21.70
CA ASN A 256 4.47 23.36 -21.12
C ASN A 256 3.02 23.30 -21.64
N ALA A 257 2.64 22.20 -22.28
CA ALA A 257 1.28 21.98 -22.75
C ALA A 257 0.70 20.66 -22.19
N PRO A 258 -0.58 20.63 -21.76
CA PRO A 258 -1.25 19.41 -21.34
C PRO A 258 -1.73 18.55 -22.51
N GLN A 259 -1.63 19.06 -23.74
CA GLN A 259 -1.92 18.36 -24.97
C GLN A 259 -0.81 18.64 -25.99
N VAL A 260 -0.46 17.62 -26.74
CA VAL A 260 0.43 17.73 -27.90
C VAL A 260 -0.38 18.23 -29.12
N PRO A 261 0.22 19.02 -30.01
CA PRO A 261 -0.53 19.67 -31.09
C PRO A 261 -1.00 18.71 -32.19
N ASN A 262 -0.36 17.54 -32.33
CA ASN A 262 -0.48 16.71 -33.54
C ASN A 262 -1.68 15.75 -33.53
N TYR A 263 -2.19 15.41 -32.35
CA TYR A 263 -3.29 14.44 -32.23
C TYR A 263 -4.51 15.11 -31.62
N ARG A 264 -5.69 14.73 -32.10
CA ARG A 264 -6.96 15.33 -31.67
C ARG A 264 -7.39 14.78 -30.30
N GLY A 265 -8.21 15.55 -29.60
CA GLY A 265 -8.94 15.08 -28.41
C GLY A 265 -8.05 14.41 -27.36
N PHE A 266 -8.46 13.23 -26.88
CA PHE A 266 -7.73 12.53 -25.83
C PHE A 266 -6.43 11.86 -26.32
N CYS A 267 -6.30 11.57 -27.62
CA CYS A 267 -5.09 10.96 -28.20
C CYS A 267 -3.87 11.88 -28.10
N GLY A 268 -4.10 13.20 -28.10
CA GLY A 268 -3.07 14.20 -27.88
C GLY A 268 -2.82 14.55 -26.41
N GLN A 269 -3.59 14.00 -25.47
CA GLN A 269 -3.46 14.36 -24.07
C GLN A 269 -2.15 13.81 -23.47
N VAL A 270 -1.42 14.69 -22.79
CA VAL A 270 -0.28 14.28 -21.94
C VAL A 270 -0.85 13.59 -20.70
N ARG A 271 -0.68 12.27 -20.62
CA ARG A 271 -1.30 11.43 -19.57
C ARG A 271 -0.45 10.20 -19.25
N GLY A 272 -0.69 9.62 -18.09
CA GLY A 272 0.04 8.43 -17.63
C GLY A 272 1.31 8.77 -16.87
N SER A 273 2.31 7.91 -16.91
CA SER A 273 3.66 8.16 -16.38
C SER A 273 4.67 8.32 -17.51
N ALA A 274 5.85 8.88 -17.22
CA ALA A 274 7.02 8.81 -18.10
C ALA A 274 7.68 7.41 -18.11
N GLY A 275 7.32 6.54 -17.16
CA GLY A 275 7.70 5.12 -17.11
C GLY A 275 8.56 4.73 -15.92
N GLU A 276 9.26 5.68 -15.30
CA GLU A 276 10.23 5.41 -14.23
C GLU A 276 9.62 5.49 -12.83
N VAL A 277 8.63 6.36 -12.63
CA VAL A 277 7.94 6.55 -11.34
C VAL A 277 6.44 6.35 -11.53
N TRP A 278 5.82 5.55 -10.68
CA TRP A 278 4.39 5.29 -10.72
C TRP A 278 3.72 5.51 -9.37
N PRO A 279 2.41 5.76 -9.36
CA PRO A 279 1.65 5.87 -8.12
C PRO A 279 1.71 4.60 -7.28
N PRO A 280 2.15 4.66 -5.99
CA PRO A 280 2.05 3.56 -5.05
C PRO A 280 0.61 3.42 -4.53
N MET A 281 0.21 2.21 -4.14
CA MET A 281 -1.08 1.88 -3.48
C MET A 281 -2.35 2.41 -4.19
N GLY A 282 -2.24 2.71 -5.50
CA GLY A 282 -3.24 3.51 -6.20
C GLY A 282 -4.26 2.72 -7.01
N ARG A 283 -4.22 1.38 -6.98
CA ARG A 283 -5.05 0.56 -7.87
C ARG A 283 -5.76 -0.54 -7.10
N ASN A 284 -7.08 -0.45 -7.08
CA ASN A 284 -7.95 -1.51 -6.60
C ASN A 284 -7.86 -2.68 -7.59
N MET A 285 -7.15 -3.74 -7.21
CA MET A 285 -7.00 -4.97 -7.99
C MET A 285 -8.20 -5.91 -7.81
N ASP A 286 -9.12 -5.60 -6.89
CA ASP A 286 -10.34 -6.35 -6.64
C ASP A 286 -11.47 -5.92 -7.59
N SER A 287 -11.40 -6.29 -8.88
CA SER A 287 -12.59 -6.28 -9.76
C SER A 287 -12.38 -6.99 -11.10
N ASP A 288 -13.49 -7.38 -11.75
CA ASP A 288 -13.57 -7.80 -13.16
C ASP A 288 -13.10 -6.72 -14.18
N ASN A 289 -12.55 -5.58 -13.74
CA ASN A 289 -12.18 -4.46 -14.63
C ASN A 289 -10.95 -3.64 -14.13
N ILE A 290 -9.76 -4.24 -14.20
CA ILE A 290 -8.48 -3.59 -13.87
C ILE A 290 -8.19 -2.42 -14.84
N PRO A 291 -7.90 -1.21 -14.35
CA PRO A 291 -7.69 -0.05 -15.20
C PRO A 291 -6.41 -0.19 -16.06
N PRO A 292 -6.42 0.34 -17.30
CA PRO A 292 -5.26 0.26 -18.17
C PRO A 292 -4.14 1.20 -17.71
N LEU A 293 -2.92 0.83 -18.09
CA LEU A 293 -1.73 1.63 -17.86
C LEU A 293 -1.51 2.61 -19.00
N ASN A 294 -1.22 3.88 -18.71
CA ASN A 294 -0.84 4.86 -19.72
C ASN A 294 0.63 5.25 -19.54
N LEU A 295 1.39 5.23 -20.64
CA LEU A 295 2.80 5.58 -20.68
C LEU A 295 2.99 6.67 -21.74
N PHE A 296 3.43 7.86 -21.32
CA PHE A 296 3.74 8.95 -22.24
C PHE A 296 5.13 8.74 -22.83
N LEU A 297 5.20 8.67 -24.16
CA LEU A 297 6.44 8.45 -24.89
C LEU A 297 6.80 9.71 -25.70
N PRO A 298 7.84 10.46 -25.31
CA PRO A 298 8.28 11.65 -26.05
C PRO A 298 8.59 11.37 -27.51
N ASP A 299 9.08 10.17 -27.80
CA ASP A 299 9.39 9.76 -29.17
C ASP A 299 8.18 9.55 -30.07
N LEU A 300 7.01 9.26 -29.48
CA LEU A 300 5.74 9.18 -30.20
C LEU A 300 4.93 10.46 -30.11
N CYS A 301 5.35 11.37 -29.22
CA CYS A 301 4.63 12.58 -28.85
C CYS A 301 3.21 12.27 -28.41
N SER A 302 3.00 11.10 -27.79
CA SER A 302 1.69 10.59 -27.38
C SER A 302 1.84 9.57 -26.26
N ALA A 303 0.73 9.28 -25.59
CA ALA A 303 0.65 8.23 -24.60
C ALA A 303 0.13 6.93 -25.21
N ILE A 304 0.83 5.83 -24.97
CA ILE A 304 0.34 4.49 -25.27
C ILE A 304 -0.43 3.94 -24.07
N THR A 305 -1.38 3.06 -24.36
CA THR A 305 -2.23 2.40 -23.38
C THR A 305 -1.92 0.90 -23.38
N LEU A 306 -1.61 0.36 -22.19
CA LEU A 306 -1.30 -1.03 -21.94
C LEU A 306 -2.45 -1.66 -21.15
N ARG A 307 -2.80 -2.90 -21.50
CA ARG A 307 -3.88 -3.65 -20.85
C ARG A 307 -3.30 -4.68 -19.91
N HIS A 308 -3.94 -4.86 -18.75
CA HIS A 308 -3.59 -5.93 -17.83
C HIS A 308 -3.73 -7.29 -18.53
N GLU A 309 -2.76 -8.17 -18.28
CA GLU A 309 -2.77 -9.53 -18.82
C GLU A 309 -2.88 -10.57 -17.71
N ARG A 310 -1.97 -10.53 -16.73
CA ARG A 310 -1.83 -11.56 -15.70
C ARG A 310 -0.88 -11.12 -14.59
N GLU A 311 -0.87 -11.86 -13.50
CA GLU A 311 0.17 -11.83 -12.47
C GLU A 311 1.55 -12.20 -13.04
N PHE A 312 2.58 -11.61 -12.46
CA PHE A 312 3.98 -11.75 -12.84
C PHE A 312 4.86 -11.80 -11.58
N SER A 313 5.79 -12.75 -11.53
CA SER A 313 6.71 -12.87 -10.40
C SER A 313 8.15 -12.85 -10.91
N VAL A 314 9.02 -12.11 -10.22
CA VAL A 314 10.46 -12.07 -10.48
C VAL A 314 11.22 -11.96 -9.17
N HIS A 315 12.29 -12.75 -9.00
CA HIS A 315 13.05 -12.84 -7.75
C HIS A 315 12.19 -13.10 -6.49
N GLY A 316 11.06 -13.79 -6.64
CA GLY A 316 10.10 -14.06 -5.54
C GLY A 316 9.38 -12.82 -5.01
N LEU A 317 9.29 -11.77 -5.82
CA LEU A 317 8.34 -10.67 -5.66
C LEU A 317 7.22 -10.84 -6.67
N ASP A 318 5.99 -10.70 -6.20
CA ASP A 318 4.80 -10.76 -7.03
C ASP A 318 4.40 -9.37 -7.53
N GLY A 319 3.81 -9.33 -8.70
CA GLY A 319 3.52 -8.14 -9.46
C GLY A 319 2.51 -8.40 -10.55
N GLU A 320 2.22 -7.36 -11.30
CA GLU A 320 1.20 -7.39 -12.33
C GLU A 320 1.81 -7.06 -13.69
N LEU A 321 1.41 -7.76 -14.75
CA LEU A 321 1.90 -7.57 -16.11
C LEU A 321 0.85 -6.89 -16.99
N TRP A 322 1.29 -5.86 -17.70
CA TRP A 322 0.55 -5.19 -18.76
C TRP A 322 1.23 -5.36 -20.11
N VAL A 323 0.41 -5.46 -21.16
CA VAL A 323 0.86 -5.62 -22.54
C VAL A 323 0.27 -4.57 -23.46
N GLY A 324 1.02 -4.19 -24.49
CA GLY A 324 0.53 -3.33 -25.56
C GLY A 324 -0.39 -4.11 -26.51
N ASP A 325 -1.52 -3.52 -26.87
CA ASP A 325 -2.49 -4.10 -27.81
C ASP A 325 -2.68 -3.23 -29.07
N ALA A 326 -3.54 -3.68 -29.98
CA ALA A 326 -3.76 -3.03 -31.27
C ALA A 326 -4.27 -1.58 -31.16
N ARG A 327 -4.84 -1.16 -30.03
CA ARG A 327 -5.42 0.19 -29.86
C ARG A 327 -4.39 1.30 -30.00
N ASN A 328 -3.14 1.00 -29.72
CA ASN A 328 -2.07 2.00 -29.74
C ASN A 328 -1.83 2.53 -31.16
N PHE A 329 -2.14 1.75 -32.19
CA PHE A 329 -1.86 2.08 -33.58
C PHE A 329 -3.05 1.78 -34.52
N ASP A 330 -4.29 1.73 -34.02
CA ASP A 330 -5.47 1.34 -34.81
C ASP A 330 -5.97 2.45 -35.76
N ASN A 331 -5.82 3.72 -35.39
CA ASN A 331 -6.33 4.89 -36.12
C ASN A 331 -7.85 4.95 -36.35
N GLY A 332 -8.66 4.27 -35.54
CA GLY A 332 -10.12 4.34 -35.64
C GLY A 332 -10.75 3.36 -36.63
N HIS A 333 -10.00 2.37 -37.11
CA HIS A 333 -10.53 1.33 -38.00
C HIS A 333 -11.40 0.31 -37.27
N THR A 334 -10.91 -0.19 -36.14
CA THR A 334 -11.60 -1.22 -35.34
C THR A 334 -11.97 -0.72 -33.95
N ILE A 335 -11.30 0.33 -33.48
CA ILE A 335 -11.46 0.88 -32.14
C ILE A 335 -11.85 2.36 -32.27
N PRO A 336 -13.13 2.71 -32.08
CA PRO A 336 -13.63 4.08 -32.31
C PRO A 336 -12.88 5.16 -31.52
N GLU A 337 -12.46 4.83 -30.30
CA GLU A 337 -11.67 5.73 -29.45
C GLU A 337 -10.34 6.13 -30.14
N ALA A 338 -9.75 5.25 -30.95
CA ALA A 338 -8.48 5.49 -31.63
C ALA A 338 -8.58 6.40 -32.86
N GLU A 339 -9.78 6.84 -33.26
CA GLU A 339 -9.98 7.74 -34.42
C GLU A 339 -9.17 9.04 -34.30
N CYS A 340 -8.96 9.53 -33.07
CA CYS A 340 -8.21 10.75 -32.82
C CYS A 340 -6.69 10.64 -33.04
N GLN A 341 -6.17 9.45 -33.33
CA GLN A 341 -4.76 9.20 -33.70
C GLN A 341 -4.46 9.63 -35.14
N CYS A 342 -5.48 9.69 -36.01
CA CYS A 342 -5.30 10.09 -37.39
C CYS A 342 -4.97 11.59 -37.48
N THR A 343 -3.80 11.92 -38.03
CA THR A 343 -3.27 13.29 -38.21
C THR A 343 -3.82 13.98 -39.46
N ALA A 344 -4.34 13.22 -40.43
CA ALA A 344 -4.93 13.76 -41.64
C ALA A 344 -6.20 14.61 -41.35
N PRO A 345 -6.61 15.49 -42.29
CA PRO A 345 -7.93 16.15 -42.23
C PRO A 345 -9.05 15.15 -41.93
N VAL A 346 -10.04 15.55 -41.13
CA VAL A 346 -11.08 14.64 -40.61
C VAL A 346 -11.81 13.88 -41.73
N ASP A 347 -12.05 14.54 -42.85
CA ASP A 347 -12.69 13.97 -44.05
C ASP A 347 -11.82 12.95 -44.79
N GLN A 348 -10.53 12.90 -44.48
CA GLN A 348 -9.54 11.97 -45.06
C GLN A 348 -9.16 10.84 -44.08
N CYS A 349 -9.74 10.84 -42.88
CA CYS A 349 -9.50 9.79 -41.89
C CYS A 349 -10.49 8.62 -42.05
N PRO A 350 -10.03 7.37 -41.80
CA PRO A 350 -8.65 6.99 -41.50
C PRO A 350 -7.77 6.90 -42.76
N PHE A 351 -6.58 7.51 -42.72
CA PHE A 351 -5.64 7.56 -43.85
C PHE A 351 -4.77 6.30 -43.96
N TYR A 352 -4.02 5.97 -42.90
CA TYR A 352 -3.25 4.73 -42.83
C TYR A 352 -4.14 3.56 -42.43
N ARG A 353 -3.78 2.33 -42.87
CA ARG A 353 -4.39 1.09 -42.38
C ARG A 353 -3.99 0.84 -40.91
N PRO A 354 -4.74 0.03 -40.15
CA PRO A 354 -4.44 -0.18 -38.74
C PRO A 354 -3.07 -0.84 -38.54
N GLY A 355 -2.38 -0.44 -37.47
CA GLY A 355 -1.07 -0.94 -37.05
C GLY A 355 0.12 -0.01 -37.24
N VAL A 356 -0.10 1.23 -37.69
CA VAL A 356 0.94 2.26 -37.79
C VAL A 356 0.42 3.60 -37.25
N LEU A 357 1.27 4.44 -36.66
CA LEU A 357 0.92 5.76 -36.15
C LEU A 357 1.81 6.83 -36.79
N ASP A 358 1.22 7.88 -37.33
CA ASP A 358 1.96 8.98 -37.94
C ASP A 358 2.57 9.90 -36.87
N VAL A 359 3.90 9.99 -36.84
CA VAL A 359 4.65 10.84 -35.91
C VAL A 359 5.36 12.00 -36.62
N SER A 360 5.05 12.21 -37.90
CA SER A 360 5.78 13.15 -38.77
C SER A 360 5.82 14.58 -38.25
N GLU A 361 4.70 15.09 -37.76
CA GLU A 361 4.59 16.48 -37.28
C GLU A 361 5.52 16.77 -36.10
N CYS A 362 5.80 15.81 -35.21
CA CYS A 362 6.76 16.03 -34.12
C CYS A 362 8.18 15.54 -34.43
N LYS A 363 8.41 15.03 -35.64
CA LYS A 363 9.73 14.60 -36.14
C LYS A 363 10.11 15.41 -37.37
N PHE A 364 10.02 16.73 -37.27
CA PHE A 364 10.47 17.70 -38.29
C PHE A 364 9.84 17.46 -39.68
N GLY A 365 8.59 17.02 -39.73
CA GLY A 365 7.87 16.78 -40.98
C GLY A 365 8.30 15.51 -41.73
N ALA A 366 9.27 14.74 -41.23
CA ALA A 366 9.75 13.53 -41.89
C ALA A 366 8.60 12.52 -42.08
N PRO A 367 8.56 11.73 -43.18
CA PRO A 367 7.52 10.74 -43.44
C PRO A 367 7.57 9.51 -42.51
N LEU A 368 7.68 9.73 -41.20
CA LEU A 368 7.84 8.70 -40.19
C LEU A 368 6.51 8.20 -39.66
N VAL A 369 6.38 6.87 -39.64
CA VAL A 369 5.28 6.17 -38.99
C VAL A 369 5.82 5.09 -38.05
N VAL A 370 5.16 4.89 -36.93
CA VAL A 370 5.57 3.98 -35.87
C VAL A 370 4.66 2.76 -35.82
N SER A 371 5.21 1.58 -35.57
CA SER A 371 4.48 0.32 -35.37
C SER A 371 5.11 -0.52 -34.27
N TYR A 372 4.50 -1.68 -33.94
CA TYR A 372 5.25 -2.70 -33.21
C TYR A 372 6.25 -3.43 -34.13
N PRO A 373 7.35 -3.99 -33.58
CA PRO A 373 8.39 -4.62 -34.40
C PRO A 373 7.88 -5.69 -35.35
N HIS A 374 8.47 -5.71 -36.54
CA HIS A 374 8.08 -6.50 -37.72
C HIS A 374 6.59 -6.37 -38.08
N PHE A 375 5.99 -5.20 -37.82
CA PHE A 375 4.57 -4.96 -38.04
C PHE A 375 3.67 -5.93 -37.23
N TYR A 376 4.09 -6.30 -36.01
CA TYR A 376 3.27 -7.07 -35.08
C TYR A 376 1.95 -6.32 -34.81
N LEU A 377 0.82 -7.04 -34.80
CA LEU A 377 -0.55 -6.51 -34.72
C LEU A 377 -0.97 -5.54 -35.85
N ALA A 378 -0.13 -5.30 -36.86
CA ALA A 378 -0.49 -4.42 -37.96
C ALA A 378 -1.18 -5.14 -39.13
N HIS A 379 -1.84 -4.35 -39.97
CA HIS A 379 -2.53 -4.86 -41.14
C HIS A 379 -1.58 -5.66 -42.05
N PRO A 380 -1.97 -6.86 -42.55
CA PRO A 380 -1.10 -7.74 -43.33
C PRO A 380 -0.46 -7.10 -44.57
N SER A 381 -1.05 -6.05 -45.13
CA SER A 381 -0.52 -5.35 -46.31
C SER A 381 0.89 -4.83 -46.09
N TYR A 382 1.23 -4.36 -44.89
CA TYR A 382 2.55 -3.79 -44.58
C TYR A 382 3.65 -4.85 -44.71
N ARG A 383 3.42 -6.04 -44.15
CA ARG A 383 4.35 -7.17 -44.25
C ARG A 383 4.37 -7.83 -45.63
N THR A 384 3.32 -7.72 -46.44
CA THR A 384 3.30 -8.27 -47.80
C THR A 384 3.96 -7.34 -48.82
N ALA A 385 4.03 -6.04 -48.53
CA ALA A 385 4.65 -5.03 -49.37
C ALA A 385 6.18 -5.11 -49.39
N VAL A 386 6.79 -5.67 -48.33
CA VAL A 386 8.24 -5.84 -48.18
C VAL A 386 8.58 -7.30 -47.89
N THR A 387 9.87 -7.65 -47.92
CA THR A 387 10.39 -8.95 -47.49
C THR A 387 11.34 -8.79 -46.30
N GLY A 388 11.43 -9.82 -45.45
CA GLY A 388 12.25 -9.82 -44.23
C GLY A 388 11.50 -9.57 -42.91
N MET A 389 10.18 -9.38 -42.94
CA MET A 389 9.35 -9.17 -41.73
C MET A 389 8.84 -10.50 -41.16
N ASN A 390 9.07 -10.76 -39.87
CA ASN A 390 8.65 -11.99 -39.19
C ASN A 390 8.07 -11.69 -37.80
N PRO A 391 6.80 -11.23 -37.69
CA PRO A 391 6.22 -10.85 -36.41
C PRO A 391 6.06 -12.04 -35.46
N ASP A 392 6.57 -11.89 -34.23
CA ASP A 392 6.50 -12.87 -33.16
C ASP A 392 6.05 -12.19 -31.87
N ARG A 393 5.01 -12.71 -31.23
CA ARG A 393 4.45 -12.14 -29.99
C ARG A 393 5.48 -12.08 -28.87
N SER A 394 6.25 -13.15 -28.65
CA SER A 394 7.23 -13.20 -27.55
C SER A 394 8.35 -12.16 -27.70
N LYS A 395 8.70 -11.83 -28.95
CA LYS A 395 9.79 -10.92 -29.29
C LYS A 395 9.34 -9.49 -29.53
N HIS A 396 8.11 -9.26 -29.99
CA HIS A 396 7.68 -7.94 -30.50
C HIS A 396 6.51 -7.33 -29.73
N GLU A 397 5.92 -8.04 -28.77
CA GLU A 397 4.92 -7.48 -27.86
C GLU A 397 5.58 -6.53 -26.85
N PHE A 398 4.95 -5.37 -26.62
CA PHE A 398 5.34 -4.44 -25.57
C PHE A 398 4.90 -5.00 -24.21
N ARG A 399 5.79 -5.07 -23.22
CA ARG A 399 5.51 -5.61 -21.89
C ARG A 399 5.96 -4.68 -20.79
N PHE A 400 5.19 -4.59 -19.72
CA PHE A 400 5.50 -3.73 -18.59
C PHE A 400 4.91 -4.33 -17.32
N ALA A 401 5.73 -4.61 -16.31
CA ALA A 401 5.30 -5.16 -15.04
C ALA A 401 5.57 -4.20 -13.88
N LEU A 402 4.62 -4.09 -12.96
CA LEU A 402 4.70 -3.23 -11.78
C LEU A 402 4.43 -4.02 -10.51
N HIS A 403 5.13 -3.64 -9.44
CA HIS A 403 4.78 -4.06 -8.09
C HIS A 403 3.55 -3.26 -7.63
N PRO A 404 2.43 -3.91 -7.26
CA PRO A 404 1.13 -3.25 -7.08
C PRO A 404 1.13 -2.20 -5.96
N PHE A 405 1.90 -2.45 -4.90
CA PHE A 405 1.96 -1.56 -3.73
C PHE A 405 2.92 -0.39 -3.91
N SER A 406 4.15 -0.65 -4.38
CA SER A 406 5.20 0.38 -4.46
C SER A 406 5.16 1.19 -5.75
N GLY A 407 4.48 0.68 -6.79
CA GLY A 407 4.54 1.27 -8.13
C GLY A 407 5.90 1.08 -8.82
N ILE A 408 6.83 0.32 -8.23
CA ILE A 408 8.15 0.12 -8.82
C ILE A 408 8.04 -0.78 -10.06
N PRO A 409 8.64 -0.40 -11.19
CA PRO A 409 8.74 -1.29 -12.33
C PRO A 409 9.60 -2.52 -12.03
N MET A 410 9.01 -3.70 -12.22
CA MET A 410 9.67 -4.98 -11.98
C MET A 410 10.36 -5.50 -13.23
N THR A 411 9.74 -5.28 -14.39
CA THR A 411 10.37 -5.46 -15.69
C THR A 411 9.67 -4.59 -16.72
N ALA A 412 10.39 -4.20 -17.77
CA ALA A 412 9.76 -3.71 -18.99
C ALA A 412 10.53 -4.18 -20.21
N ASN A 413 9.78 -4.39 -21.29
CA ASN A 413 10.26 -4.57 -22.65
C ASN A 413 9.48 -3.57 -23.52
N GLY A 414 9.94 -2.33 -23.56
CA GLY A 414 9.36 -1.28 -24.39
C GLY A 414 9.81 -1.44 -25.82
N ARG A 415 8.93 -1.91 -26.71
CA ARG A 415 9.28 -2.32 -28.08
C ARG A 415 8.54 -1.53 -29.14
N ILE A 416 9.28 -0.82 -29.99
CA ILE A 416 8.73 0.13 -30.96
C ILE A 416 9.56 0.09 -32.25
N GLN A 417 8.90 0.11 -33.40
CA GLN A 417 9.53 0.16 -34.72
C GLN A 417 9.22 1.47 -35.43
N TYR A 418 10.25 2.08 -36.00
CA TYR A 418 10.18 3.25 -36.85
C TYR A 418 10.24 2.83 -38.32
N ASN A 419 9.37 3.44 -39.11
CA ASN A 419 9.20 3.14 -40.52
C ASN A 419 9.10 4.46 -41.29
N MET A 420 9.41 4.42 -42.57
CA MET A 420 9.29 5.56 -43.48
C MET A 420 8.25 5.28 -44.55
N HIS A 421 7.45 6.27 -44.87
CA HIS A 421 6.51 6.23 -45.99
C HIS A 421 7.26 6.61 -47.28
N LEU A 422 7.48 5.60 -48.13
CA LEU A 422 8.03 5.77 -49.47
C LEU A 422 6.87 5.94 -50.46
N ARG A 423 6.85 7.04 -51.20
CA ARG A 423 5.90 7.27 -52.30
C ARG A 423 6.46 8.23 -53.33
N ASP A 424 5.89 8.21 -54.52
CA ASP A 424 6.16 9.21 -55.56
C ASP A 424 5.58 10.57 -55.12
N ASN A 425 6.46 11.55 -54.93
CA ASN A 425 6.11 12.91 -54.52
C ASN A 425 6.38 13.94 -55.65
N GLY A 426 6.73 13.47 -56.85
CA GLY A 426 7.05 14.32 -58.00
C GLY A 426 8.53 14.66 -58.19
N MET A 427 9.40 14.43 -57.19
CA MET A 427 10.86 14.60 -57.35
C MET A 427 11.45 13.55 -58.27
N VAL A 428 12.45 13.92 -59.07
CA VAL A 428 13.12 13.04 -60.04
C VAL A 428 13.57 11.71 -59.42
N LEU A 429 14.12 11.72 -58.20
CA LEU A 429 14.58 10.50 -57.53
C LEU A 429 13.45 9.62 -56.98
N PHE A 430 12.26 10.18 -56.71
CA PHE A 430 11.09 9.44 -56.21
C PHE A 430 10.12 9.03 -57.33
N GLN A 431 10.33 9.48 -58.56
CA GLN A 431 9.47 9.11 -59.67
C GLN A 431 9.47 7.59 -59.91
N GLY A 432 8.27 7.02 -59.97
CA GLY A 432 8.05 5.59 -60.24
C GLY A 432 8.37 4.64 -59.09
N VAL A 433 8.54 5.14 -57.86
CA VAL A 433 8.61 4.29 -56.67
C VAL A 433 7.20 3.88 -56.19
N PRO A 434 7.04 2.71 -55.56
CA PRO A 434 5.74 2.30 -55.01
C PRO A 434 5.34 3.13 -53.78
N ASP A 435 4.04 3.23 -53.53
CA ASP A 435 3.46 3.81 -52.31
C ASP A 435 3.38 2.72 -51.21
N ILE A 436 4.39 2.66 -50.35
CA ILE A 436 4.56 1.64 -49.31
C ILE A 436 5.23 2.19 -48.05
N ILE A 437 4.98 1.53 -46.92
CA ILE A 437 5.71 1.77 -45.67
C ILE A 437 6.90 0.80 -45.59
N ILE A 438 8.10 1.33 -45.49
CA ILE A 438 9.34 0.56 -45.36
C ILE A 438 9.92 0.68 -43.95
N PRO A 439 10.40 -0.41 -43.34
CA PRO A 439 10.95 -0.38 -41.99
C PRO A 439 12.36 0.24 -41.98
N ALA A 440 12.66 1.06 -40.97
CA ALA A 440 13.98 1.68 -40.80
C ALA A 440 14.77 0.98 -39.68
N PHE A 441 14.21 0.97 -38.47
CA PHE A 441 14.80 0.30 -37.31
C PHE A 441 13.73 0.06 -36.25
N TRP A 442 14.01 -0.81 -35.29
CA TRP A 442 13.21 -0.95 -34.09
C TRP A 442 14.08 -0.98 -32.84
N ILE A 443 13.48 -0.61 -31.72
CA ILE A 443 14.16 -0.47 -30.43
C ILE A 443 13.48 -1.33 -29.38
N GLU A 444 14.28 -1.86 -28.47
CA GLU A 444 13.83 -2.46 -27.21
C GLU A 444 14.51 -1.74 -26.04
N GLN A 445 13.71 -1.01 -25.27
CA GLN A 445 14.15 -0.52 -23.96
C GLN A 445 13.77 -1.57 -22.92
N ARG A 446 14.76 -2.25 -22.34
CA ARG A 446 14.52 -3.33 -21.37
C ARG A 446 15.12 -3.04 -20.01
N MET A 447 14.35 -3.37 -18.97
CA MET A 447 14.76 -3.32 -17.57
C MET A 447 14.27 -4.57 -16.84
N VAL A 448 15.05 -5.01 -15.86
CA VAL A 448 14.70 -6.11 -14.95
C VAL A 448 15.17 -5.73 -13.56
N LEU A 449 14.27 -5.83 -12.58
CA LEU A 449 14.57 -5.60 -11.17
C LEU A 449 15.70 -6.53 -10.70
N THR A 450 16.66 -6.00 -9.94
CA THR A 450 17.74 -6.80 -9.37
C THR A 450 17.30 -7.50 -8.08
N GLU A 451 17.97 -8.61 -7.73
CA GLU A 451 17.65 -9.38 -6.51
C GLU A 451 17.82 -8.56 -5.22
N ASN A 452 18.83 -7.68 -5.15
CA ASN A 452 19.06 -6.82 -3.99
C ASN A 452 17.88 -5.85 -3.73
N ILE A 453 17.39 -5.19 -4.78
CA ILE A 453 16.25 -4.27 -4.68
C ILE A 453 14.99 -5.07 -4.32
N ALA A 454 14.85 -6.27 -4.88
CA ALA A 454 13.75 -7.15 -4.56
C ALA A 454 13.73 -7.55 -3.07
N ASP A 455 14.91 -7.80 -2.48
CA ASP A 455 15.03 -8.17 -1.07
C ASP A 455 14.74 -7.04 -0.09
N ASP A 456 15.04 -5.79 -0.45
CA ASP A 456 14.67 -4.64 0.38
C ASP A 456 13.15 -4.42 0.44
N LEU A 457 12.44 -4.64 -0.67
CA LEU A 457 10.97 -4.53 -0.70
C LEU A 457 10.29 -5.62 0.14
N LYS A 458 10.88 -6.81 0.26
CA LYS A 458 10.38 -7.91 1.11
C LYS A 458 10.43 -7.59 2.61
N LYS A 459 11.19 -6.60 3.07
CA LYS A 459 11.37 -6.28 4.50
C LYS A 459 10.17 -5.57 5.16
N LEU A 460 9.24 -5.02 4.38
CA LEU A 460 8.04 -4.34 4.91
C LEU A 460 6.93 -5.32 5.32
N VAL A 461 6.93 -6.52 4.72
CA VAL A 461 5.96 -7.60 4.94
C VAL A 461 6.37 -8.44 6.16
N ILE A 462 5.42 -9.12 6.81
CA ILE A 462 5.75 -10.14 7.81
C ILE A 462 6.40 -11.32 7.09
N LYS A 463 7.71 -11.47 7.24
CA LYS A 463 8.50 -12.57 6.70
C LYS A 463 9.68 -12.81 7.62
N ASN A 464 10.15 -14.05 7.70
CA ASN A 464 11.31 -14.41 8.51
C ASN A 464 12.49 -13.44 8.25
N GLY A 465 12.94 -12.73 9.28
CA GLY A 465 14.02 -11.74 9.23
C GLY A 465 13.60 -10.27 9.08
N SER A 466 12.30 -9.95 8.97
CA SER A 466 11.84 -8.55 9.01
C SER A 466 11.62 -8.05 10.44
N SER A 467 11.75 -6.74 10.68
CA SER A 467 11.50 -6.17 12.02
C SER A 467 10.05 -6.36 12.47
N ASN A 468 9.09 -6.37 11.53
CA ASN A 468 7.68 -6.65 11.81
C ASN A 468 7.46 -8.11 12.23
N TYR A 469 8.27 -9.04 11.70
CA TYR A 469 8.23 -10.45 12.10
C TYR A 469 8.65 -10.65 13.56
N ASP A 470 9.73 -9.99 14.02
CA ASP A 470 10.21 -10.15 15.40
C ASP A 470 9.18 -9.66 16.43
N ASN A 471 8.57 -8.49 16.17
CA ASN A 471 7.52 -7.91 17.02
C ASN A 471 6.22 -8.74 16.99
N TRP A 472 5.92 -9.40 15.87
CA TRP A 472 4.72 -10.23 15.73
C TRP A 472 4.87 -11.60 16.38
N ILE A 473 6.03 -12.27 16.22
CA ILE A 473 6.29 -13.59 16.82
C ILE A 473 6.08 -13.54 18.34
N ARG A 474 6.58 -12.47 18.97
CA ARG A 474 6.44 -12.24 20.40
C ARG A 474 6.18 -10.75 20.67
N THR A 475 4.95 -10.45 21.05
CA THR A 475 4.48 -9.10 21.35
C THR A 475 5.32 -8.46 22.47
N PRO A 476 5.94 -7.28 22.25
CA PRO A 476 6.83 -6.65 23.23
C PRO A 476 6.08 -5.99 24.39
N ILE A 477 4.77 -5.72 24.23
CA ILE A 477 3.91 -5.13 25.27
C ILE A 477 3.60 -6.20 26.32
N PRO A 478 3.92 -5.98 27.62
CA PRO A 478 3.55 -6.90 28.69
C PRO A 478 2.03 -7.04 28.82
N MET A 479 1.56 -8.28 28.92
CA MET A 479 0.14 -8.61 29.09
C MET A 479 -0.11 -9.25 30.46
N TYR A 480 -1.27 -8.97 31.04
CA TYR A 480 -1.73 -9.58 32.28
C TYR A 480 -3.17 -10.06 32.14
N LEU A 481 -3.43 -11.26 32.65
CA LEU A 481 -4.77 -11.81 32.84
C LEU A 481 -5.16 -11.63 34.31
N GLU A 482 -6.13 -10.76 34.58
CA GLU A 482 -6.74 -10.56 35.90
C GLU A 482 -8.05 -11.35 35.95
N VAL A 483 -8.19 -12.28 36.91
CA VAL A 483 -9.41 -13.08 37.08
C VAL A 483 -10.13 -12.72 38.37
N TYR A 484 -11.44 -12.59 38.29
CA TYR A 484 -12.34 -12.24 39.39
C TYR A 484 -13.44 -13.29 39.50
N PHE A 485 -13.53 -13.95 40.64
CA PHE A 485 -14.55 -14.96 40.90
C PHE A 485 -15.77 -14.36 41.59
N PHE A 486 -16.94 -14.91 41.31
CA PHE A 486 -18.16 -14.63 42.07
C PHE A 486 -18.39 -15.71 43.12
N ASN A 487 -18.02 -15.43 44.37
CA ASN A 487 -18.23 -16.35 45.49
C ASN A 487 -19.71 -16.35 45.92
N TRP A 488 -20.36 -17.50 45.80
CA TRP A 488 -21.78 -17.68 46.11
C TRP A 488 -22.00 -17.93 47.60
N THR A 489 -22.66 -17.01 48.31
CA THR A 489 -22.73 -17.03 49.79
C THR A 489 -24.00 -17.65 50.38
N ASN A 490 -25.07 -17.79 49.59
CA ASN A 490 -26.35 -18.33 50.05
C ASN A 490 -26.88 -19.56 49.23
N PRO A 491 -26.04 -20.49 48.77
CA PRO A 491 -26.48 -21.53 47.84
C PRO A 491 -27.49 -22.52 48.45
N GLU A 492 -27.40 -22.81 49.75
CA GLU A 492 -28.34 -23.70 50.46
C GLU A 492 -29.76 -23.10 50.52
N ALA A 493 -29.86 -21.79 50.72
CA ALA A 493 -31.15 -21.10 50.76
C ALA A 493 -31.84 -21.11 49.38
N VAL A 494 -31.05 -20.96 48.30
CA VAL A 494 -31.56 -21.02 46.92
C VAL A 494 -32.01 -22.44 46.55
N GLN A 495 -31.28 -23.46 46.99
CA GLN A 495 -31.63 -24.86 46.69
C GLN A 495 -32.95 -25.30 47.35
N THR A 496 -33.32 -24.69 48.47
CA THR A 496 -34.52 -25.03 49.24
C THR A 496 -35.74 -24.17 48.88
N ASN A 497 -35.53 -22.97 48.34
CA ASN A 497 -36.57 -22.03 47.99
C ASN A 497 -36.23 -21.25 46.71
N GLU A 498 -36.94 -21.55 45.63
CA GLU A 498 -36.80 -20.92 44.31
C GLU A 498 -37.05 -19.40 44.30
N SER A 499 -37.73 -18.85 45.31
CA SER A 499 -37.96 -17.41 45.43
C SER A 499 -36.77 -16.63 46.01
N VAL A 500 -35.75 -17.32 46.55
CA VAL A 500 -34.55 -16.69 47.10
C VAL A 500 -33.58 -16.37 45.96
N LYS A 501 -33.19 -15.10 45.86
CA LYS A 501 -32.18 -14.66 44.88
C LYS A 501 -30.78 -15.13 45.29
N PRO A 502 -29.99 -15.70 44.37
CA PRO A 502 -28.57 -15.95 44.60
C PRO A 502 -27.81 -14.66 44.97
N HIS A 503 -26.89 -14.76 45.93
CA HIS A 503 -26.04 -13.66 46.38
C HIS A 503 -24.57 -13.97 46.14
N PHE A 504 -23.89 -13.05 45.48
CA PHE A 504 -22.49 -13.19 45.12
C PHE A 504 -21.62 -12.09 45.74
N VAL A 505 -20.42 -12.47 46.15
CA VAL A 505 -19.37 -11.56 46.57
C VAL A 505 -18.19 -11.74 45.63
N GLU A 506 -17.74 -10.66 45.00
CA GLU A 506 -16.57 -10.69 44.11
C GLU A 506 -15.29 -10.95 44.91
N MET A 507 -14.44 -11.85 44.39
CA MET A 507 -13.11 -12.17 44.90
C MET A 507 -12.08 -12.02 43.79
N GLY A 508 -11.05 -11.19 44.01
CA GLY A 508 -9.98 -10.95 43.04
C GLY A 508 -9.45 -9.51 43.05
N PRO A 509 -8.54 -9.16 42.13
CA PRO A 509 -8.04 -10.03 41.05
C PRO A 509 -7.06 -11.10 41.53
N TYR A 510 -7.05 -12.21 40.81
CA TYR A 510 -5.95 -13.18 40.74
C TYR A 510 -5.23 -12.96 39.43
N THR A 511 -4.01 -12.43 39.49
CA THR A 511 -3.31 -11.86 38.33
C THR A 511 -2.23 -12.79 37.83
N PHE A 512 -2.16 -12.97 36.52
CA PHE A 512 -1.15 -13.77 35.83
C PHE A 512 -0.48 -12.93 34.76
N SER A 513 0.85 -12.96 34.66
CA SER A 513 1.55 -12.43 33.49
C SER A 513 1.33 -13.39 32.32
N GLU A 514 0.93 -12.85 31.17
CA GLU A 514 0.59 -13.61 29.97
C GLU A 514 1.61 -13.31 28.87
N VAL A 515 2.10 -14.37 28.21
CA VAL A 515 3.01 -14.27 27.06
C VAL A 515 2.43 -15.08 25.92
N HIS A 516 2.31 -14.46 24.74
CA HIS A 516 1.90 -15.12 23.52
C HIS A 516 3.11 -15.33 22.60
N GLU A 517 3.25 -16.53 22.07
CA GLU A 517 4.27 -16.90 21.11
C GLU A 517 3.60 -17.57 19.90
N ARG A 518 3.95 -17.11 18.69
CA ARG A 518 3.55 -17.80 17.46
C ARG A 518 4.58 -18.85 17.12
N ILE A 519 4.13 -20.08 16.95
CA ILE A 519 4.98 -21.25 16.68
C ILE A 519 4.42 -22.05 15.52
N ASN A 520 5.18 -23.05 15.05
CA ASN A 520 4.79 -23.95 13.97
C ASN A 520 4.34 -23.21 12.70
N LEU A 521 5.08 -22.17 12.33
CA LEU A 521 4.74 -21.31 11.20
C LEU A 521 4.85 -22.06 9.88
N VAL A 522 3.79 -21.97 9.07
CA VAL A 522 3.70 -22.45 7.70
C VAL A 522 3.37 -21.26 6.82
N TRP A 523 4.32 -20.87 5.98
CA TRP A 523 4.13 -19.80 5.00
C TRP A 523 3.45 -20.36 3.76
N ASN A 524 2.38 -19.72 3.31
CA ASN A 524 1.58 -20.17 2.17
C ASN A 524 1.86 -19.28 0.96
N ASP A 525 1.80 -19.85 -0.24
CA ASP A 525 2.10 -19.14 -1.50
C ASP A 525 1.10 -18.00 -1.80
N ASN A 526 -0.09 -18.01 -1.19
CA ASN A 526 -1.14 -17.00 -1.39
C ASN A 526 -0.98 -15.74 -0.51
N GLY A 527 0.23 -15.44 -0.01
CA GLY A 527 0.46 -14.28 0.85
C GLY A 527 -0.10 -14.39 2.27
N THR A 528 -0.35 -15.62 2.75
CA THR A 528 -0.81 -15.89 4.12
C THR A 528 0.21 -16.69 4.93
N VAL A 529 0.09 -16.64 6.25
CA VAL A 529 0.85 -17.48 7.18
C VAL A 529 -0.10 -18.21 8.11
N THR A 530 0.11 -19.52 8.25
CA THR A 530 -0.60 -20.37 9.20
C THR A 530 0.29 -20.63 10.41
N TYR A 531 -0.24 -20.49 11.62
CA TYR A 531 0.54 -20.67 12.85
C TYR A 531 -0.32 -21.21 14.00
N ASP A 532 0.36 -21.81 14.98
CA ASP A 532 -0.19 -22.16 16.29
C ASP A 532 0.15 -21.05 17.29
N GLN A 533 -0.77 -20.72 18.20
CA GLN A 533 -0.55 -19.71 19.24
C GLN A 533 -0.35 -20.39 20.59
N ARG A 534 0.88 -20.32 21.12
CA ARG A 534 1.21 -20.79 22.46
C ARG A 534 1.08 -19.66 23.46
N ARG A 535 0.27 -19.87 24.50
CA ARG A 535 0.09 -18.92 25.59
C ARG A 535 0.65 -19.46 26.90
N THR A 536 1.36 -18.60 27.61
CA THR A 536 1.96 -18.92 28.91
C THR A 536 1.45 -17.98 29.97
N TRP A 537 0.97 -18.54 31.09
CA TRP A 537 0.54 -17.77 32.26
C TRP A 537 1.41 -18.09 33.47
N HIS A 538 1.85 -17.05 34.17
CA HIS A 538 2.59 -17.15 35.42
C HIS A 538 1.92 -16.27 36.49
N PHE A 539 1.58 -16.85 37.64
CA PHE A 539 0.90 -16.13 38.71
C PHE A 539 1.77 -15.00 39.28
N VAL A 540 1.18 -13.83 39.53
CA VAL A 540 1.86 -12.64 40.06
C VAL A 540 1.22 -12.28 41.41
N PRO A 541 1.77 -12.78 42.53
CA PRO A 541 1.22 -12.54 43.86
C PRO A 541 1.12 -11.05 44.20
N GLU A 542 2.07 -10.24 43.74
CA GLU A 542 2.17 -8.81 44.07
C GLU A 542 1.04 -7.97 43.45
N LEU A 543 0.46 -8.46 42.35
CA LEU A 543 -0.67 -7.83 41.66
C LEU A 543 -2.00 -8.51 41.98
N SER A 544 -2.01 -9.47 42.91
CA SER A 544 -3.19 -10.23 43.31
C SER A 544 -3.65 -9.81 44.71
N LYS A 545 -4.97 -9.74 44.94
CA LYS A 545 -5.50 -9.44 46.29
C LYS A 545 -5.56 -10.66 47.20
N GLY A 546 -5.44 -11.85 46.61
CA GLY A 546 -5.60 -13.13 47.27
C GLY A 546 -4.56 -14.15 46.82
N THR A 547 -4.62 -15.35 47.39
CA THR A 547 -3.73 -16.46 47.05
C THR A 547 -4.47 -17.47 46.18
N LEU A 548 -3.73 -18.32 45.46
CA LEU A 548 -4.37 -19.38 44.67
C LEU A 548 -5.02 -20.48 45.53
N ASP A 549 -4.77 -20.48 46.84
CA ASP A 549 -5.43 -21.36 47.82
C ASP A 549 -6.70 -20.76 48.42
N ASP A 550 -7.06 -19.52 48.03
CA ASP A 550 -8.33 -18.92 48.41
C ASP A 550 -9.49 -19.79 47.92
N GLU A 551 -10.45 -20.04 48.81
CA GLU A 551 -11.58 -20.91 48.58
C GLU A 551 -12.78 -20.13 48.02
N VAL A 552 -13.28 -20.56 46.86
CA VAL A 552 -14.42 -19.97 46.17
C VAL A 552 -15.55 -20.99 46.08
N THR A 553 -16.74 -20.58 46.54
CA THR A 553 -17.97 -21.33 46.35
C THR A 553 -18.60 -20.97 45.01
N ASN A 554 -18.70 -21.94 44.12
CA ASN A 554 -19.25 -21.77 42.77
C ASN A 554 -20.30 -22.85 42.46
N LEU A 555 -21.16 -22.58 41.47
CA LEU A 555 -22.03 -23.61 40.91
C LEU A 555 -21.18 -24.79 40.40
N ASN A 556 -21.59 -26.00 40.71
CA ASN A 556 -20.88 -27.20 40.30
C ASN A 556 -21.13 -27.49 38.81
N VAL A 557 -20.28 -26.92 37.96
CA VAL A 557 -20.38 -26.99 36.50
C VAL A 557 -20.34 -28.42 35.98
N ILE A 558 -19.61 -29.33 36.63
CA ILE A 558 -19.52 -30.74 36.23
C ILE A 558 -20.89 -31.41 36.39
N THR A 559 -21.54 -31.20 37.54
CA THR A 559 -22.86 -31.76 37.82
C THR A 559 -23.96 -31.10 36.98
N LEU A 560 -23.83 -29.79 36.71
CA LEU A 560 -24.74 -29.09 35.80
C LEU A 560 -24.65 -29.66 34.40
N ASN A 561 -23.44 -29.86 33.86
CA ASN A 561 -23.23 -30.45 32.55
C ASN A 561 -23.76 -31.87 32.48
N ALA A 562 -23.49 -32.69 33.49
CA ALA A 562 -24.04 -34.05 33.55
C ALA A 562 -25.58 -34.05 33.49
N ALA A 563 -26.23 -33.23 34.31
CA ALA A 563 -27.69 -33.11 34.31
C ALA A 563 -28.24 -32.52 32.99
N HIS A 564 -27.58 -31.49 32.46
CA HIS A 564 -27.95 -30.83 31.20
C HIS A 564 -27.92 -31.83 30.04
N PHE A 565 -26.82 -32.55 29.86
CA PHE A 565 -26.70 -33.52 28.77
C PHE A 565 -27.61 -34.74 28.94
N LEU A 566 -27.84 -35.19 30.18
CA LEU A 566 -28.67 -36.36 30.46
C LEU A 566 -30.16 -36.02 30.61
N ARG A 567 -30.58 -34.75 30.43
CA ARG A 567 -31.98 -34.31 30.59
C ARG A 567 -32.96 -35.04 29.68
N ASN A 568 -32.50 -35.46 28.50
CA ASN A 568 -33.31 -36.16 27.48
C ASN A 568 -33.11 -37.69 27.49
N SER A 569 -32.40 -38.24 28.48
CA SER A 569 -32.24 -39.69 28.65
C SER A 569 -33.57 -40.39 28.98
N TYR A 570 -33.63 -41.71 28.74
CA TYR A 570 -34.84 -42.51 28.98
C TYR A 570 -35.36 -42.34 30.42
N PRO A 571 -36.67 -42.10 30.62
CA PRO A 571 -37.24 -41.82 31.95
C PRO A 571 -36.93 -42.86 33.03
N LEU A 572 -36.72 -44.13 32.65
CA LEU A 572 -36.37 -45.22 33.56
C LEU A 572 -34.93 -45.13 34.09
N LEU A 573 -34.01 -44.49 33.36
CA LEU A 573 -32.61 -44.33 33.76
C LEU A 573 -32.40 -43.12 34.67
N LYS A 574 -33.27 -42.10 34.58
CA LYS A 574 -33.15 -40.85 35.35
C LYS A 574 -33.05 -41.06 36.87
N PRO A 575 -33.85 -41.92 37.52
CA PRO A 575 -33.72 -42.15 38.97
C PRO A 575 -32.38 -42.80 39.36
N PHE A 576 -31.82 -43.67 38.52
CA PHE A 576 -30.51 -44.29 38.77
C PHE A 576 -29.39 -43.27 38.63
N ILE A 577 -29.46 -42.39 37.63
CA ILE A 577 -28.49 -41.31 37.43
C ILE A 577 -28.60 -40.29 38.58
N ASP A 578 -29.81 -39.90 38.99
CA ASP A 578 -30.04 -39.02 40.14
C ASP A 578 -29.53 -39.64 41.46
N MET A 579 -29.75 -40.94 41.67
CA MET A 579 -29.18 -41.68 42.80
C MET A 579 -27.65 -41.68 42.75
N PHE A 580 -27.05 -41.94 41.58
CA PHE A 580 -25.61 -41.95 41.41
C PHE A 580 -24.98 -40.58 41.74
N LEU A 581 -25.56 -39.50 41.20
CA LEU A 581 -25.18 -38.12 41.51
C LEU A 581 -25.28 -37.83 43.02
N LYS A 582 -26.30 -38.37 43.70
CA LYS A 582 -26.42 -38.24 45.16
C LYS A 582 -25.34 -38.99 45.94
N THR A 583 -25.05 -40.23 45.57
CA THR A 583 -24.09 -41.07 46.29
C THR A 583 -22.64 -40.61 46.15
N GLU A 584 -22.27 -40.05 45.00
CA GLU A 584 -20.92 -39.51 44.75
C GLU A 584 -20.70 -38.09 45.35
N GLY A 585 -21.65 -37.58 46.14
CA GLY A 585 -21.52 -36.29 46.82
C GLY A 585 -21.58 -35.08 45.88
N SER A 586 -22.26 -35.21 44.74
CA SER A 586 -22.42 -34.12 43.77
C SER A 586 -23.43 -33.09 44.28
N LEU A 587 -22.88 -32.04 44.93
CA LEU A 587 -23.64 -30.88 45.38
C LEU A 587 -23.97 -29.94 44.20
N LEU A 588 -25.04 -29.15 44.35
CA LEU A 588 -25.39 -28.06 43.42
C LEU A 588 -24.24 -27.05 43.28
N TRP A 589 -23.49 -26.84 44.37
CA TRP A 589 -22.36 -25.94 44.46
C TRP A 589 -21.16 -26.69 45.05
N LYS A 590 -19.94 -26.25 44.75
CA LYS A 590 -18.73 -26.78 45.39
C LYS A 590 -17.83 -25.62 45.80
N ASN A 591 -17.20 -25.78 46.97
CA ASN A 591 -16.13 -24.91 47.41
C ASN A 591 -14.79 -25.51 46.95
N LYS A 592 -14.00 -24.73 46.22
CA LYS A 592 -12.72 -25.15 45.64
C LYS A 592 -11.70 -24.02 45.65
N PRO A 593 -10.40 -24.33 45.79
CA PRO A 593 -9.36 -23.32 45.72
C PRO A 593 -9.23 -22.78 44.29
N VAL A 594 -8.85 -21.51 44.16
CA VAL A 594 -8.68 -20.83 42.87
C VAL A 594 -7.74 -21.57 41.91
N ARG A 595 -6.65 -22.17 42.39
CA ARG A 595 -5.74 -22.98 41.54
C ARG A 595 -6.45 -24.14 40.84
N GLU A 596 -7.37 -24.82 41.53
CA GLU A 596 -8.12 -25.95 40.99
C GLU A 596 -9.20 -25.48 40.00
N LEU A 597 -9.84 -24.34 40.27
CA LEU A 597 -10.85 -23.77 39.37
C LEU A 597 -10.25 -23.19 38.08
N LEU A 598 -8.99 -22.76 38.09
CA LEU A 598 -8.31 -22.19 36.92
C LEU A 598 -7.52 -23.23 36.12
N PHE A 599 -6.24 -23.44 36.46
CA PHE A 599 -5.27 -24.16 35.62
C PHE A 599 -5.00 -25.60 36.08
N GLU A 600 -5.07 -25.92 37.38
CA GLU A 600 -4.73 -27.27 37.88
C GLU A 600 -5.83 -28.31 37.63
N GLY A 601 -7.08 -27.84 37.68
CA GLY A 601 -8.28 -28.61 37.42
C GLY A 601 -8.76 -29.48 38.59
N VAL A 602 -10.08 -29.55 38.74
CA VAL A 602 -10.81 -30.43 39.64
C VAL A 602 -11.03 -31.79 38.97
N LYS A 603 -10.56 -32.87 39.60
CA LYS A 603 -10.96 -34.24 39.24
C LYS A 603 -12.32 -34.55 39.83
N ASP A 604 -13.18 -35.21 39.05
CA ASP A 604 -14.50 -35.63 39.49
C ASP A 604 -14.88 -36.96 38.82
N PRO A 605 -15.28 -38.00 39.56
CA PRO A 605 -15.69 -39.30 39.00
C PRO A 605 -16.81 -39.19 37.96
N LEU A 606 -17.62 -38.12 37.99
CA LEU A 606 -18.64 -37.88 36.98
C LEU A 606 -18.08 -37.60 35.59
N LEU A 607 -16.89 -37.02 35.50
CA LEU A 607 -16.24 -36.79 34.20
C LEU A 607 -15.90 -38.12 33.52
N ASP A 608 -15.48 -39.12 34.30
CA ASP A 608 -15.20 -40.46 33.79
C ASP A 608 -16.50 -41.18 33.36
N LEU A 609 -17.59 -41.02 34.14
CA LEU A 609 -18.90 -41.53 33.74
C LEU A 609 -19.38 -40.90 32.42
N LEU A 610 -19.30 -39.58 32.28
CA LEU A 610 -19.74 -38.88 31.07
C LEU A 610 -18.97 -39.34 29.82
N LYS A 611 -17.67 -39.66 29.96
CA LYS A 611 -16.87 -40.25 28.87
C LYS A 611 -17.32 -41.65 28.50
N THR A 612 -17.67 -42.50 29.47
CA THR A 612 -18.11 -43.88 29.18
C THR A 612 -19.45 -43.93 28.45
N LEU A 613 -20.30 -42.90 28.59
CA LEU A 613 -21.59 -42.81 27.90
C LEU A 613 -21.47 -42.44 26.42
N ASN A 614 -20.28 -42.04 25.95
CA ASN A 614 -19.87 -41.70 24.58
C ASN A 614 -21.00 -41.71 23.52
N THR A 615 -21.85 -40.69 23.54
CA THR A 615 -22.86 -40.46 22.50
C THR A 615 -22.32 -39.51 21.44
N THR A 616 -22.90 -39.52 20.25
CA THR A 616 -22.53 -38.63 19.11
C THR A 616 -22.55 -37.13 19.43
N SER A 617 -23.14 -36.73 20.54
CA SER A 617 -23.32 -35.32 20.94
C SER A 617 -22.39 -34.87 22.09
N LEU A 618 -21.52 -35.75 22.61
CA LEU A 618 -20.85 -35.53 23.89
C LEU A 618 -19.41 -36.07 23.84
N ASN A 619 -18.49 -35.24 23.34
CA ASN A 619 -17.06 -35.53 23.29
C ASN A 619 -16.30 -34.54 24.20
N ILE A 620 -16.12 -34.90 25.47
CA ILE A 620 -15.38 -34.08 26.45
C ILE A 620 -13.91 -34.53 26.44
N PRO A 621 -12.96 -33.71 25.95
CA PRO A 621 -11.57 -34.13 25.76
C PRO A 621 -10.71 -34.00 27.02
N PHE A 622 -11.28 -33.68 28.18
CA PHE A 622 -10.52 -33.36 29.41
C PHE A 622 -10.86 -34.29 30.59
N ASP A 623 -9.85 -34.65 31.38
CA ASP A 623 -9.97 -35.48 32.61
C ASP A 623 -10.27 -34.68 33.88
N LYS A 624 -10.21 -33.35 33.77
CA LYS A 624 -10.43 -32.43 34.87
C LYS A 624 -11.24 -31.25 34.38
N PHE A 625 -11.99 -30.64 35.29
CA PHE A 625 -12.65 -29.37 35.03
C PHE A 625 -11.85 -28.21 35.61
N GLY A 626 -11.70 -27.16 34.83
CA GLY A 626 -11.28 -25.84 35.27
C GLY A 626 -11.30 -24.90 34.07
N TRP A 627 -11.44 -23.61 34.31
CA TRP A 627 -11.74 -22.64 33.25
C TRP A 627 -10.63 -22.51 32.20
N PHE A 628 -9.39 -22.82 32.57
CA PHE A 628 -8.21 -22.74 31.70
C PHE A 628 -7.34 -24.02 31.73
N VAL A 629 -7.93 -25.16 32.15
CA VAL A 629 -7.21 -26.43 32.26
C VAL A 629 -6.68 -26.88 30.91
N GLY A 630 -5.39 -27.26 30.89
CA GLY A 630 -4.72 -27.75 29.69
C GLY A 630 -4.40 -26.67 28.66
N ARG A 631 -4.69 -25.39 28.94
CA ARG A 631 -4.39 -24.28 28.03
C ARG A 631 -2.98 -23.72 28.21
N ASN A 632 -2.46 -23.67 29.44
CA ASN A 632 -1.13 -23.15 29.73
C ASN A 632 -0.05 -23.97 29.02
N LEU A 633 0.81 -23.30 28.24
CA LEU A 633 1.86 -23.89 27.39
C LEU A 633 1.35 -24.81 26.28
N SER A 634 0.04 -24.86 26.03
CA SER A 634 -0.49 -25.66 24.94
C SER A 634 -0.24 -24.97 23.59
N GLU A 635 0.17 -25.77 22.61
CA GLU A 635 0.34 -25.30 21.23
C GLU A 635 -1.01 -25.32 20.47
N THR A 636 -1.86 -26.31 20.75
CA THR A 636 -3.05 -26.59 19.93
C THR A 636 -4.38 -26.13 20.52
N PHE A 637 -4.43 -25.65 21.77
CA PHE A 637 -5.70 -25.37 22.47
C PHE A 637 -6.50 -24.26 21.79
N ASP A 638 -5.84 -23.18 21.38
CA ASP A 638 -6.48 -22.04 20.72
C ASP A 638 -6.79 -22.29 19.23
N GLY A 639 -6.30 -23.41 18.68
CA GLY A 639 -6.43 -23.76 17.27
C GLY A 639 -5.38 -23.11 16.37
N LYS A 640 -5.46 -23.44 15.07
CA LYS A 640 -4.58 -22.91 14.03
C LYS A 640 -5.17 -21.64 13.42
N PHE A 641 -4.37 -20.58 13.39
CA PHE A 641 -4.73 -19.32 12.78
C PHE A 641 -4.08 -19.23 11.40
N THR A 642 -4.81 -18.72 10.40
CA THR A 642 -4.23 -18.31 9.12
C THR A 642 -4.55 -16.84 8.90
N MET A 643 -3.54 -16.03 8.59
CA MET A 643 -3.69 -14.58 8.45
C MET A 643 -2.89 -14.04 7.27
N TYR A 644 -3.27 -12.87 6.77
CA TYR A 644 -2.49 -12.17 5.75
C TYR A 644 -1.17 -11.61 6.31
N THR A 645 -0.10 -11.75 5.53
CA THR A 645 1.25 -11.29 5.92
C THR A 645 1.51 -9.83 5.57
N GLY A 646 0.66 -9.23 4.73
CA GLY A 646 0.87 -7.94 4.11
C GLY A 646 1.50 -8.02 2.70
N ALA A 647 1.79 -9.22 2.19
CA ALA A 647 2.40 -9.40 0.85
C ALA A 647 1.55 -8.85 -0.29
N ASN A 648 0.22 -8.96 -0.16
CA ASN A 648 -0.74 -8.49 -1.17
C ASN A 648 -1.28 -7.08 -0.87
N GLY A 649 -0.88 -6.47 0.27
CA GLY A 649 -1.39 -5.19 0.76
C GLY A 649 -1.19 -5.04 2.27
N LEU A 650 -0.60 -3.93 2.74
CA LEU A 650 -0.33 -3.73 4.18
C LEU A 650 -1.59 -3.43 4.98
N GLU A 651 -2.65 -2.95 4.32
CA GLU A 651 -3.97 -2.68 4.89
C GLU A 651 -4.69 -3.94 5.38
N GLU A 652 -4.37 -5.11 4.80
CA GLU A 652 -4.93 -6.41 5.21
C GLU A 652 -4.03 -7.14 6.21
N MET A 653 -2.84 -6.61 6.49
CA MET A 653 -1.85 -7.24 7.36
C MET A 653 -2.46 -7.59 8.72
N GLY A 654 -2.31 -8.85 9.14
CA GLY A 654 -2.78 -9.34 10.43
C GLY A 654 -4.27 -9.72 10.49
N PHE A 655 -5.04 -9.52 9.42
CA PHE A 655 -6.42 -10.05 9.33
C PHE A 655 -6.42 -11.56 9.12
N LEU A 656 -7.28 -12.25 9.88
CA LEU A 656 -7.47 -13.68 9.77
C LEU A 656 -8.32 -14.04 8.55
N THR A 657 -7.91 -15.09 7.84
CA THR A 657 -8.66 -15.69 6.74
C THR A 657 -9.28 -17.02 7.12
N GLN A 658 -8.64 -17.76 8.02
CA GLN A 658 -9.10 -19.08 8.47
C GLN A 658 -8.74 -19.33 9.93
N TRP A 659 -9.61 -20.11 10.58
CA TRP A 659 -9.35 -20.70 11.89
C TRP A 659 -9.60 -22.20 11.81
N ASN A 660 -8.65 -23.01 12.27
CA ASN A 660 -8.64 -24.47 12.12
C ASN A 660 -8.83 -24.95 10.66
N GLY A 661 -8.25 -24.22 9.70
CA GLY A 661 -8.30 -24.57 8.27
C GLY A 661 -9.63 -24.29 7.59
N SER A 662 -10.52 -23.54 8.23
CA SER A 662 -11.82 -23.15 7.67
C SER A 662 -12.02 -21.63 7.76
N PRO A 663 -12.57 -20.98 6.72
CA PRO A 663 -12.97 -19.56 6.78
C PRO A 663 -14.25 -19.35 7.61
N ARG A 664 -14.86 -20.43 8.10
CA ARG A 664 -16.05 -20.41 8.93
C ARG A 664 -15.86 -21.28 10.16
N THR A 665 -16.39 -20.84 11.30
CA THR A 665 -16.26 -21.54 12.59
C THR A 665 -17.11 -22.81 12.66
N GLY A 666 -18.17 -22.89 11.84
CA GLY A 666 -19.14 -23.98 11.83
C GLY A 666 -20.10 -23.98 13.01
N MET A 667 -20.02 -22.99 13.89
CA MET A 667 -20.81 -22.91 15.13
C MET A 667 -22.02 -21.96 15.03
N TYR A 668 -21.94 -20.96 14.16
CA TYR A 668 -22.93 -19.88 14.05
C TYR A 668 -23.41 -19.71 12.61
N ARG A 669 -24.64 -19.21 12.45
CA ARG A 669 -25.32 -19.08 11.14
C ARG A 669 -24.78 -17.88 10.34
N ASP A 670 -24.97 -17.93 9.02
CA ASP A 670 -24.78 -16.79 8.11
C ASP A 670 -23.43 -16.06 8.30
N LYS A 671 -23.42 -14.73 8.31
CA LYS A 671 -22.17 -13.96 8.47
C LYS A 671 -21.55 -14.07 9.86
N CYS A 672 -22.34 -14.40 10.89
CA CYS A 672 -21.86 -14.58 12.27
C CYS A 672 -20.87 -15.76 12.40
N GLY A 673 -20.95 -16.74 11.51
CA GLY A 673 -20.03 -17.88 11.48
C GLY A 673 -18.71 -17.63 10.76
N GLU A 674 -18.48 -16.45 10.17
CA GLU A 674 -17.27 -16.15 9.40
C GLU A 674 -16.08 -15.84 10.33
N VAL A 675 -14.89 -16.28 9.92
CA VAL A 675 -13.63 -15.93 10.59
C VAL A 675 -13.12 -14.64 9.98
N TYR A 676 -13.20 -13.54 10.72
CA TYR A 676 -12.76 -12.22 10.25
C TYR A 676 -12.25 -11.35 11.40
N GLY A 677 -11.36 -10.40 11.08
CA GLY A 677 -10.72 -9.50 12.04
C GLY A 677 -9.29 -9.93 12.38
N THR A 678 -8.61 -9.16 13.24
CA THR A 678 -7.26 -9.49 13.68
C THR A 678 -7.28 -10.38 14.91
N SER A 679 -6.12 -10.94 15.29
CA SER A 679 -5.96 -11.60 16.59
C SER A 679 -5.94 -10.61 17.78
N GLY A 680 -5.96 -9.30 17.50
CA GLY A 680 -5.94 -8.23 18.50
C GLY A 680 -4.55 -7.67 18.83
N GLU A 681 -3.48 -8.27 18.32
CA GLU A 681 -2.09 -7.92 18.67
C GLU A 681 -1.32 -7.20 17.56
N LEU A 682 -1.69 -7.43 16.30
CA LEU A 682 -1.12 -6.76 15.14
C LEU A 682 -2.23 -6.07 14.36
N TRP A 683 -2.01 -4.79 14.05
CA TRP A 683 -2.95 -3.96 13.30
C TRP A 683 -2.23 -3.27 12.14
N PRO A 684 -2.92 -3.09 11.00
CA PRO A 684 -2.37 -2.35 9.88
C PRO A 684 -2.25 -0.86 10.21
N ALA A 685 -1.33 -0.16 9.53
CA ALA A 685 -1.29 1.30 9.55
C ALA A 685 -2.54 1.87 8.86
N MET A 686 -3.28 2.76 9.53
CA MET A 686 -4.55 3.25 9.03
C MET A 686 -4.41 4.67 8.48
N SER A 687 -4.69 4.86 7.19
CA SER A 687 -4.67 6.20 6.57
C SER A 687 -5.79 7.10 7.09
N ASN A 688 -6.93 6.50 7.46
CA ASN A 688 -8.08 7.15 8.08
C ASN A 688 -8.48 6.39 9.33
N ILE A 689 -9.02 7.09 10.33
CA ILE A 689 -9.54 6.44 11.54
C ILE A 689 -10.84 5.69 11.17
N PRO A 690 -10.87 4.35 11.25
CA PRO A 690 -12.08 3.61 10.92
C PRO A 690 -13.18 3.86 11.95
N SER A 691 -14.43 3.66 11.54
CA SER A 691 -15.59 3.74 12.43
C SER A 691 -15.67 2.58 13.41
N ASN A 692 -15.06 1.45 13.07
CA ASN A 692 -14.99 0.26 13.91
C ASN A 692 -13.74 -0.58 13.62
N ILE A 693 -13.42 -1.46 14.54
CA ILE A 693 -12.36 -2.48 14.39
C ILE A 693 -12.93 -3.84 14.77
N THR A 694 -12.41 -4.90 14.15
CA THR A 694 -12.87 -6.27 14.42
C THR A 694 -11.72 -7.17 14.85
N LEU A 695 -11.93 -7.89 15.94
CA LEU A 695 -11.00 -8.90 16.47
C LEU A 695 -11.67 -10.28 16.51
N PHE A 696 -10.88 -11.34 16.44
CA PHE A 696 -11.33 -12.73 16.56
C PHE A 696 -10.77 -13.39 17.83
N PRO A 697 -11.48 -13.29 18.97
CA PRO A 697 -11.14 -14.07 20.15
C PRO A 697 -11.52 -15.56 19.97
N SER A 698 -10.50 -16.43 19.92
CA SER A 698 -10.70 -17.88 19.88
C SER A 698 -11.47 -18.42 21.10
N ASP A 699 -11.44 -17.70 22.22
CA ASP A 699 -12.14 -18.06 23.46
C ASP A 699 -13.66 -18.21 23.34
N ILE A 700 -14.27 -17.48 22.40
CA ILE A 700 -15.71 -17.54 22.12
C ILE A 700 -16.01 -17.97 20.67
N CYS A 701 -14.97 -18.36 19.94
CA CYS A 701 -15.03 -18.88 18.58
C CYS A 701 -15.76 -17.94 17.59
N ARG A 702 -15.69 -16.61 17.76
CA ARG A 702 -16.36 -15.63 16.90
C ARG A 702 -15.63 -14.30 16.85
N SER A 703 -15.93 -13.52 15.82
CA SER A 703 -15.51 -12.12 15.73
C SER A 703 -16.30 -11.20 16.68
N ILE A 704 -15.62 -10.18 17.20
CA ILE A 704 -16.18 -9.06 17.96
C ILE A 704 -15.78 -7.77 17.26
N THR A 705 -16.77 -6.91 16.97
CA THR A 705 -16.54 -5.59 16.40
C THR A 705 -16.71 -4.52 17.48
N LEU A 706 -15.69 -3.69 17.67
CA LEU A 706 -15.67 -2.56 18.60
C LEU A 706 -15.92 -1.26 17.83
N GLN A 707 -16.74 -0.39 18.40
CA GLN A 707 -17.12 0.89 17.78
C GLN A 707 -16.21 2.01 18.26
N ASN A 708 -15.91 2.95 17.36
CA ASN A 708 -15.18 4.17 17.69
C ASN A 708 -15.96 4.98 18.75
N ALA A 709 -15.29 5.38 19.84
CA ALA A 709 -15.91 6.13 20.93
C ALA A 709 -15.26 7.50 21.16
N GLU A 710 -14.02 7.52 21.62
CA GLU A 710 -13.35 8.75 22.06
C GLU A 710 -11.85 8.73 21.76
N GLN A 711 -11.25 9.92 21.66
CA GLN A 711 -9.79 10.04 21.63
C GLN A 711 -9.24 9.92 23.05
N ILE A 712 -8.17 9.14 23.20
CA ILE A 712 -7.46 8.94 24.46
C ILE A 712 -5.99 9.30 24.30
N SER A 713 -5.39 9.79 25.38
CA SER A 713 -3.96 10.03 25.43
C SER A 713 -3.34 9.17 26.52
N LEU A 714 -2.44 8.27 26.14
CA LEU A 714 -1.65 7.47 27.07
C LEU A 714 -0.18 7.84 26.90
N TYR A 715 0.48 8.21 28.00
CA TYR A 715 1.82 8.78 27.97
C TYR A 715 1.93 9.83 26.85
N ASN A 716 1.03 10.82 26.74
CA ASN A 716 1.09 11.84 25.67
C ASN A 716 1.08 11.32 24.21
N ILE A 717 0.75 10.05 23.97
CA ILE A 717 0.48 9.52 22.63
C ILE A 717 -1.02 9.53 22.43
N GLN A 718 -1.48 10.23 21.40
CA GLN A 718 -2.90 10.26 21.01
C GLN A 718 -3.27 8.96 20.33
N GLY A 719 -4.36 8.35 20.77
CA GLY A 719 -4.95 7.18 20.14
C GLY A 719 -6.46 7.30 20.07
N MET A 720 -7.06 6.39 19.31
CA MET A 720 -8.50 6.24 19.22
C MET A 720 -8.93 5.04 20.05
N LYS A 721 -9.90 5.26 20.96
CA LYS A 721 -10.49 4.22 21.78
C LYS A 721 -11.71 3.64 21.07
N TYR A 722 -11.68 2.32 20.86
CA TYR A 722 -12.77 1.53 20.35
C TYR A 722 -13.38 0.71 21.48
N VAL A 723 -14.70 0.73 21.64
CA VAL A 723 -15.43 0.12 22.75
C VAL A 723 -16.39 -0.97 22.27
N GLY A 724 -16.55 -2.00 23.09
CA GLY A 724 -17.60 -3.00 22.90
C GLY A 724 -18.91 -2.46 23.45
N ASP A 725 -19.85 -2.14 22.58
CA ASP A 725 -21.17 -1.63 22.97
C ASP A 725 -22.24 -2.73 22.97
N GLU A 726 -23.51 -2.32 23.07
CA GLU A 726 -24.66 -3.24 23.10
C GLU A 726 -24.74 -4.17 21.87
N ARG A 727 -24.08 -3.85 20.75
CA ARG A 727 -24.08 -4.67 19.53
C ARG A 727 -23.33 -5.99 19.71
N VAL A 728 -22.33 -6.02 20.60
CA VAL A 728 -21.42 -7.17 20.73
C VAL A 728 -22.18 -8.43 21.16
N PHE A 729 -23.10 -8.30 22.11
CA PHE A 729 -23.90 -9.40 22.67
C PHE A 729 -25.41 -9.21 22.44
N ASP A 730 -25.80 -8.47 21.40
CA ASP A 730 -27.18 -8.49 20.91
C ASP A 730 -27.44 -9.78 20.10
N ASN A 731 -28.72 -10.10 19.94
CA ASN A 731 -29.19 -11.28 19.21
C ASN A 731 -30.32 -10.96 18.23
N GLY A 732 -30.34 -9.73 17.68
CA GLY A 732 -31.36 -9.28 16.74
C GLY A 732 -32.48 -8.45 17.38
N VAL A 733 -32.51 -8.34 18.72
CA VAL A 733 -33.54 -7.57 19.44
C VAL A 733 -33.33 -6.07 19.25
N LYS A 734 -32.10 -5.60 19.43
CA LYS A 734 -31.76 -4.19 19.25
C LYS A 734 -31.18 -3.92 17.86
N TYR A 735 -30.42 -4.85 17.30
CA TYR A 735 -29.64 -4.69 16.07
C TYR A 735 -29.89 -5.87 15.12
N PRO A 736 -30.62 -5.69 14.01
CA PRO A 736 -31.02 -6.78 13.11
C PRO A 736 -29.85 -7.63 12.59
N GLU A 737 -28.69 -7.02 12.37
CA GLU A 737 -27.45 -7.69 11.92
C GLU A 737 -26.91 -8.72 12.93
N ALA A 738 -27.28 -8.60 14.21
CA ALA A 738 -26.87 -9.52 15.27
C ALA A 738 -27.79 -10.75 15.40
N SER A 739 -28.86 -10.84 14.60
CA SER A 739 -29.85 -11.94 14.67
C SER A 739 -29.27 -13.34 14.42
N CYS A 740 -28.17 -13.46 13.67
CA CYS A 740 -27.51 -14.74 13.42
C CYS A 740 -26.71 -15.28 14.63
N TRP A 741 -26.58 -14.54 15.73
CA TRP A 741 -26.00 -15.01 16.99
C TRP A 741 -26.97 -15.84 17.84
N CYS A 742 -28.25 -15.83 17.51
CA CYS A 742 -29.22 -16.74 18.12
C CYS A 742 -28.98 -18.18 17.62
N ASN A 743 -28.68 -19.09 18.55
CA ASN A 743 -28.37 -20.49 18.25
C ASN A 743 -29.62 -21.37 18.09
N ALA A 744 -30.79 -20.89 18.50
CA ALA A 744 -32.05 -21.59 18.28
C ALA A 744 -32.46 -21.58 16.79
N GLU A 745 -33.42 -22.43 16.44
CA GLU A 745 -34.06 -22.38 15.13
C GLU A 745 -34.61 -20.98 14.88
N PRO A 746 -34.61 -20.45 13.63
CA PRO A 746 -35.02 -19.07 13.35
C PRO A 746 -36.40 -18.70 13.90
N ALA A 747 -37.33 -19.66 13.96
CA ALA A 747 -38.68 -19.48 14.51
C ALA A 747 -38.73 -19.32 16.05
N GLN A 748 -37.64 -19.67 16.74
CA GLN A 748 -37.49 -19.63 18.20
C GLN A 748 -36.54 -18.51 18.66
N CYS A 749 -36.07 -17.67 17.74
CA CYS A 749 -35.24 -16.51 18.04
C CYS A 749 -36.11 -15.27 18.34
N PRO A 750 -35.67 -14.39 19.26
CA PRO A 750 -34.48 -14.52 20.12
C PRO A 750 -34.70 -15.54 21.26
N ASP A 751 -33.69 -16.36 21.53
CA ASP A 751 -33.69 -17.39 22.59
C ASP A 751 -33.23 -16.86 23.97
N LEU A 752 -32.59 -15.69 23.96
CA LEU A 752 -32.10 -14.97 25.14
C LEU A 752 -32.56 -13.51 25.10
N LYS A 753 -32.50 -12.84 26.26
CA LYS A 753 -32.56 -11.37 26.30
C LYS A 753 -31.20 -10.78 25.94
N PRO A 754 -31.16 -9.56 25.36
CA PRO A 754 -29.92 -8.96 24.84
C PRO A 754 -28.87 -8.73 25.94
N GLY A 755 -27.59 -8.79 25.52
CA GLY A 755 -26.40 -8.59 26.36
C GLY A 755 -25.80 -9.86 26.97
N VAL A 756 -26.33 -11.03 26.60
CA VAL A 756 -25.78 -12.34 26.94
C VAL A 756 -25.70 -13.18 25.67
N PHE A 757 -24.54 -13.78 25.43
CA PHE A 757 -24.24 -14.61 24.28
C PHE A 757 -24.16 -16.09 24.65
N ASN A 758 -24.81 -16.94 23.85
CA ASN A 758 -24.78 -18.38 24.03
C ASN A 758 -23.51 -18.98 23.38
N ALA A 759 -22.52 -19.32 24.21
CA ALA A 759 -21.24 -19.89 23.79
C ALA A 759 -21.22 -21.42 23.81
N SER A 760 -22.39 -22.07 23.99
CA SER A 760 -22.46 -23.54 24.18
C SER A 760 -21.84 -24.32 23.02
N ALA A 761 -22.03 -23.86 21.77
CA ALA A 761 -21.44 -24.49 20.58
C ALA A 761 -19.90 -24.47 20.60
N CYS A 762 -19.30 -23.38 21.10
CA CYS A 762 -17.85 -23.24 21.27
C CYS A 762 -17.32 -24.02 22.49
N LYS A 763 -18.18 -24.34 23.47
CA LYS A 763 -17.83 -25.03 24.72
C LYS A 763 -18.40 -26.45 24.81
N TYR A 764 -18.27 -27.22 23.74
CA TYR A 764 -18.61 -28.66 23.70
C TYR A 764 -20.06 -28.97 24.12
N GLY A 765 -21.00 -28.04 23.93
CA GLY A 765 -22.40 -28.17 24.30
C GLY A 765 -22.73 -27.83 25.76
N SER A 766 -21.74 -27.44 26.57
CA SER A 766 -21.95 -26.96 27.95
C SER A 766 -22.87 -25.72 27.94
N PRO A 767 -23.82 -25.55 28.89
CA PRO A 767 -24.73 -24.41 28.95
C PRO A 767 -24.03 -23.14 29.46
N THR A 768 -22.94 -22.77 28.77
CA THR A 768 -22.04 -21.67 29.12
C THR A 768 -22.37 -20.44 28.27
N PHE A 769 -22.48 -19.30 28.94
CA PHE A 769 -22.90 -18.04 28.36
C PHE A 769 -21.89 -16.94 28.67
N VAL A 770 -21.73 -15.99 27.75
CA VAL A 770 -20.76 -14.90 27.86
C VAL A 770 -21.49 -13.57 27.91
N SER A 771 -21.02 -12.67 28.77
CA SER A 771 -21.51 -11.29 28.85
C SER A 771 -20.34 -10.34 29.11
N PHE A 772 -20.60 -9.03 29.18
CA PHE A 772 -19.66 -8.14 29.87
C PHE A 772 -19.74 -8.34 31.39
N PRO A 773 -18.69 -7.94 32.15
CA PRO A 773 -18.65 -8.09 33.59
C PRO A 773 -19.86 -7.44 34.31
N HIS A 774 -20.35 -8.14 35.33
CA HIS A 774 -21.56 -7.81 36.08
C HIS A 774 -22.83 -7.61 35.23
N PHE A 775 -22.90 -8.25 34.06
CA PHE A 775 -23.96 -8.03 33.08
C PHE A 775 -24.09 -6.56 32.64
N TYR A 776 -22.96 -5.85 32.58
CA TYR A 776 -22.89 -4.52 31.98
C TYR A 776 -23.45 -4.55 30.54
N LEU A 777 -24.28 -3.56 30.18
CA LEU A 777 -25.01 -3.45 28.90
C LEU A 777 -25.99 -4.60 28.58
N ALA A 778 -26.27 -5.50 29.52
CA ALA A 778 -27.30 -6.51 29.37
C ALA A 778 -28.66 -6.05 29.89
N ASP A 779 -29.70 -6.77 29.48
CA ASP A 779 -31.07 -6.57 30.00
C ASP A 779 -31.09 -6.61 31.53
N GLU A 780 -31.77 -5.63 32.15
CA GLU A 780 -31.78 -5.44 33.61
C GLU A 780 -32.25 -6.68 34.36
N SER A 781 -33.07 -7.53 33.74
CA SER A 781 -33.54 -8.76 34.38
C SER A 781 -32.43 -9.74 34.77
N TYR A 782 -31.28 -9.74 34.08
CA TYR A 782 -30.13 -10.55 34.49
C TYR A 782 -29.52 -10.06 35.80
N GLN A 783 -29.47 -8.74 35.98
CA GLN A 783 -28.96 -8.11 37.20
C GLN A 783 -29.97 -8.25 38.34
N ASP A 784 -31.27 -8.06 38.05
CA ASP A 784 -32.34 -8.17 39.03
C ASP A 784 -32.54 -9.59 39.55
N ALA A 785 -32.18 -10.61 38.77
CA ALA A 785 -32.35 -12.01 39.16
C ALA A 785 -31.36 -12.47 40.26
N VAL A 786 -30.26 -11.73 40.45
CA VAL A 786 -29.21 -12.03 41.45
C VAL A 786 -28.93 -10.81 42.32
N THR A 787 -28.12 -10.98 43.37
CA THR A 787 -27.70 -9.86 44.23
C THR A 787 -26.19 -9.85 44.41
N GLY A 788 -25.62 -8.65 44.61
CA GLY A 788 -24.18 -8.46 44.80
C GLY A 788 -23.42 -7.98 43.55
N LEU A 789 -24.08 -7.95 42.39
CA LEU A 789 -23.50 -7.37 41.17
C LEU A 789 -23.57 -5.84 41.17
N LYS A 790 -22.54 -5.20 40.59
CA LYS A 790 -22.39 -3.74 40.53
C LYS A 790 -21.84 -3.32 39.16
N PRO A 791 -22.62 -3.40 38.07
CA PRO A 791 -22.16 -3.00 36.76
C PRO A 791 -21.68 -1.54 36.76
N ASN A 792 -20.51 -1.30 36.18
CA ASN A 792 -19.88 0.00 36.12
C ASN A 792 -19.13 0.12 34.80
N GLN A 793 -19.41 1.15 34.01
CA GLN A 793 -18.76 1.35 32.71
C GLN A 793 -17.23 1.44 32.84
N THR A 794 -16.72 2.24 33.77
CA THR A 794 -15.28 2.47 33.95
C THR A 794 -14.50 1.19 34.27
N GLU A 795 -15.14 0.25 34.98
CA GLU A 795 -14.52 -1.03 35.33
C GLU A 795 -14.81 -2.14 34.31
N HIS A 796 -15.98 -2.15 33.67
CA HIS A 796 -16.50 -3.32 32.94
C HIS A 796 -16.65 -3.11 31.41
N GLU A 797 -16.28 -1.94 30.88
CA GLU A 797 -16.27 -1.67 29.44
C GLU A 797 -15.10 -2.39 28.73
N PHE A 798 -15.41 -3.20 27.73
CA PHE A 798 -14.37 -3.71 26.82
C PHE A 798 -13.89 -2.55 25.95
N TYR A 799 -12.59 -2.26 25.96
CA TYR A 799 -12.03 -1.35 24.95
C TYR A 799 -10.63 -1.70 24.48
N MET A 800 -10.28 -1.14 23.32
CA MET A 800 -8.93 -1.12 22.78
C MET A 800 -8.61 0.28 22.28
N ALA A 801 -7.52 0.85 22.75
CA ALA A 801 -6.98 2.13 22.29
C ALA A 801 -5.82 1.88 21.33
N ILE A 802 -5.89 2.46 20.12
CA ILE A 802 -4.91 2.25 19.05
C ILE A 802 -4.41 3.61 18.56
N GLU A 803 -3.10 3.75 18.35
CA GLU A 803 -2.54 4.89 17.61
C GLU A 803 -2.79 4.68 16.11
N PRO A 804 -3.59 5.54 15.46
CA PRO A 804 -4.11 5.22 14.13
C PRO A 804 -3.07 5.19 13.02
N LYS A 805 -2.01 6.01 13.10
CA LYS A 805 -1.02 6.10 12.01
C LYS A 805 -0.15 4.85 11.91
N THR A 806 0.19 4.25 13.05
CA THR A 806 1.12 3.11 13.14
C THR A 806 0.41 1.80 13.44
N GLY A 807 -0.83 1.83 13.92
CA GLY A 807 -1.56 0.64 14.37
C GLY A 807 -1.12 0.13 15.75
N ILE A 808 -0.28 0.88 16.48
CA ILE A 808 0.25 0.42 17.78
C ILE A 808 -0.88 0.44 18.84
N PRO A 809 -1.17 -0.69 19.52
CA PRO A 809 -2.05 -0.71 20.68
C PRO A 809 -1.43 0.09 21.84
N LEU A 810 -2.18 1.07 22.36
CA LEU A 810 -1.75 1.90 23.49
C LEU A 810 -2.22 1.32 24.82
N ASP A 811 -3.52 1.03 24.93
CA ASP A 811 -4.12 0.46 26.13
C ASP A 811 -5.27 -0.45 25.73
N VAL A 812 -5.23 -1.68 26.19
CA VAL A 812 -6.21 -2.71 25.88
C VAL A 812 -6.78 -3.24 27.19
N ARG A 813 -8.11 -3.25 27.27
CA ARG A 813 -8.87 -3.95 28.31
C ARG A 813 -9.91 -4.82 27.63
N ALA A 814 -9.49 -6.02 27.25
CA ALA A 814 -10.41 -7.04 26.77
C ALA A 814 -11.01 -7.75 27.99
N GLN A 815 -12.32 -7.65 28.18
CA GLN A 815 -12.97 -8.16 29.38
C GLN A 815 -14.28 -8.87 29.07
N LEU A 816 -14.43 -10.05 29.65
CA LEU A 816 -15.58 -10.93 29.46
C LEU A 816 -15.94 -11.61 30.78
N GLN A 817 -17.21 -11.93 30.92
CA GLN A 817 -17.76 -12.71 32.02
C GLN A 817 -18.29 -14.04 31.51
N ILE A 818 -17.99 -15.09 32.27
CA ILE A 818 -18.50 -16.44 32.05
C ILE A 818 -19.65 -16.69 33.02
N ASN A 819 -20.77 -17.17 32.46
CA ASN A 819 -22.00 -17.44 33.17
C ASN A 819 -22.47 -18.87 32.84
N GLU A 820 -23.20 -19.48 33.77
CA GLU A 820 -23.85 -20.78 33.59
C GLU A 820 -25.36 -20.62 33.80
N HIS A 821 -26.17 -21.26 32.96
CA HIS A 821 -27.63 -21.17 33.08
C HIS A 821 -28.16 -22.21 34.07
N LEU A 822 -28.59 -21.74 35.25
CA LEU A 822 -29.27 -22.56 36.24
C LEU A 822 -30.77 -22.54 35.96
N GLN A 823 -31.36 -23.72 35.77
CA GLN A 823 -32.79 -23.86 35.51
C GLN A 823 -33.30 -25.21 36.06
N PRO A 824 -34.62 -25.36 36.23
CA PRO A 824 -35.19 -26.64 36.61
C PRO A 824 -34.92 -27.77 35.59
N ILE A 825 -34.31 -28.87 36.04
CA ILE A 825 -34.03 -30.04 35.17
C ILE A 825 -34.85 -31.25 35.61
N SER A 826 -35.83 -31.64 34.78
CA SER A 826 -36.75 -32.74 35.09
C SER A 826 -36.04 -34.10 35.23
N GLY A 827 -36.24 -34.72 36.40
CA GLY A 827 -35.66 -36.01 36.77
C GLY A 827 -34.38 -35.92 37.61
N PHE A 828 -33.88 -34.71 37.87
CA PHE A 828 -32.72 -34.46 38.73
C PHE A 828 -33.15 -33.66 39.95
N SER A 829 -33.06 -34.27 41.13
CA SER A 829 -33.58 -33.72 42.38
C SER A 829 -32.86 -32.44 42.83
N PHE A 830 -31.56 -32.33 42.57
CA PHE A 830 -30.76 -31.14 42.90
C PHE A 830 -31.18 -29.89 42.14
N TYR A 831 -31.77 -30.06 40.95
CA TYR A 831 -32.24 -28.98 40.08
C TYR A 831 -33.77 -28.86 40.11
N LYS A 832 -34.49 -29.52 41.01
CA LYS A 832 -35.96 -29.52 40.96
C LYS A 832 -36.58 -28.19 41.41
N HIS A 833 -35.96 -27.53 42.39
CA HIS A 833 -36.49 -26.35 43.08
C HIS A 833 -35.53 -25.16 42.97
N VAL A 834 -34.73 -25.12 41.90
CA VAL A 834 -33.81 -24.01 41.63
C VAL A 834 -34.50 -22.95 40.77
N PRO A 835 -34.15 -21.67 40.92
CA PRO A 835 -34.64 -20.62 40.03
C PRO A 835 -34.11 -20.80 38.61
N ASP A 836 -34.80 -20.21 37.64
CA ASP A 836 -34.34 -20.03 36.27
C ASP A 836 -33.56 -18.71 36.18
N VAL A 837 -32.22 -18.78 36.18
CA VAL A 837 -31.33 -17.62 36.30
C VAL A 837 -29.94 -17.86 35.70
N MET A 838 -29.34 -16.82 35.14
CA MET A 838 -27.92 -16.82 34.74
C MET A 838 -27.03 -16.62 35.97
N ILE A 839 -26.25 -17.66 36.31
CA ILE A 839 -25.32 -17.63 37.43
C ILE A 839 -23.96 -17.13 36.94
N PRO A 840 -23.47 -15.98 37.43
CA PRO A 840 -22.15 -15.50 37.09
C PRO A 840 -21.09 -16.33 37.82
N MET A 841 -20.09 -16.81 37.08
CA MET A 841 -19.06 -17.71 37.63
C MET A 841 -17.77 -16.93 37.93
N LEU A 842 -17.26 -16.29 36.89
CA LEU A 842 -16.10 -15.40 36.95
C LEU A 842 -16.17 -14.39 35.82
N TRP A 843 -15.44 -13.29 35.98
CA TRP A 843 -15.07 -12.44 34.87
C TRP A 843 -13.55 -12.27 34.85
N PHE A 844 -13.03 -11.92 33.69
CA PHE A 844 -11.60 -11.71 33.52
C PHE A 844 -11.34 -10.48 32.68
N ARG A 845 -10.17 -9.90 32.89
CA ARG A 845 -9.63 -8.77 32.14
C ARG A 845 -8.25 -9.14 31.65
N GLN A 846 -8.10 -9.19 30.33
CA GLN A 846 -6.79 -9.19 29.70
C GLN A 846 -6.38 -7.74 29.47
N ARG A 847 -5.32 -7.33 30.16
CA ARG A 847 -4.77 -5.97 30.11
C ARG A 847 -3.44 -5.96 29.38
N ALA A 848 -3.33 -5.12 28.37
CA ALA A 848 -2.07 -4.81 27.70
C ALA A 848 -1.95 -3.28 27.63
N THR A 849 -1.07 -2.71 28.45
CA THR A 849 -0.81 -1.28 28.45
C THR A 849 0.62 -1.06 27.96
N LEU A 850 0.79 -0.19 26.97
CA LEU A 850 2.10 0.23 26.48
C LEU A 850 2.96 0.67 27.66
N THR A 851 4.21 0.21 27.77
CA THR A 851 5.08 0.63 28.87
C THR A 851 5.61 2.04 28.62
N GLN A 852 6.08 2.72 29.66
CA GLN A 852 6.68 4.03 29.48
C GLN A 852 7.90 4.01 28.56
N GLU A 853 8.73 2.96 28.62
CA GLU A 853 9.90 2.82 27.73
C GLU A 853 9.48 2.66 26.26
N LEU A 854 8.52 1.76 25.98
CA LEU A 854 7.97 1.60 24.63
C LEU A 854 7.24 2.86 24.16
N ALA A 855 6.55 3.55 25.07
CA ALA A 855 5.93 4.82 24.79
C ALA A 855 6.96 5.93 24.53
N GLU A 856 8.15 5.92 25.14
CA GLU A 856 9.21 6.87 24.84
C GLU A 856 9.82 6.62 23.47
N GLN A 857 9.99 5.35 23.08
CA GLN A 857 10.39 4.99 21.72
C GLN A 857 9.32 5.39 20.70
N ALA A 858 8.05 5.08 20.96
CA ALA A 858 6.92 5.47 20.11
C ALA A 858 6.73 6.99 20.07
N LYS A 859 6.86 7.71 21.19
CA LYS A 859 6.87 9.18 21.23
C LYS A 859 8.02 9.75 20.45
N LEU A 860 9.22 9.19 20.55
CA LEU A 860 10.34 9.72 19.77
C LEU A 860 9.97 9.65 18.29
N ALA A 861 9.44 8.51 17.84
CA ALA A 861 8.92 8.33 16.49
C ALA A 861 7.75 9.29 16.14
N LEU A 862 6.78 9.47 17.04
CA LEU A 862 5.54 10.25 16.81
C LEU A 862 5.67 11.76 17.08
N ALA A 863 6.58 12.16 17.97
CA ALA A 863 6.80 13.53 18.42
C ALA A 863 7.99 14.17 17.74
N LEU A 864 8.86 13.39 17.09
CA LEU A 864 9.83 13.86 16.11
C LEU A 864 9.23 15.05 15.33
N PRO A 865 8.04 14.96 14.68
CA PRO A 865 7.46 16.10 13.98
C PRO A 865 7.13 17.30 14.88
N SER A 866 6.53 17.10 16.05
CA SER A 866 6.08 18.21 16.91
C SER A 866 7.18 18.87 17.79
N LEU A 867 8.29 18.17 18.07
CA LEU A 867 9.35 18.61 18.99
C LEU A 867 9.96 19.95 18.56
N GLY A 868 9.99 20.18 17.26
CA GLY A 868 10.39 21.45 16.68
C GLY A 868 9.57 22.63 17.19
N LEU A 869 8.25 22.51 17.23
CA LEU A 869 7.35 23.59 17.66
C LEU A 869 7.63 24.05 19.09
N TYR A 870 7.95 23.13 20.00
CA TYR A 870 8.26 23.48 21.39
C TYR A 870 9.60 24.18 21.56
N VAL A 871 10.62 23.69 20.85
CA VAL A 871 11.95 24.31 20.87
C VAL A 871 11.88 25.72 20.26
N CYS A 872 10.98 25.97 19.31
CA CYS A 872 10.66 27.32 18.84
C CYS A 872 10.19 28.25 19.92
N ILE A 873 9.12 27.86 20.62
CA ILE A 873 8.49 28.71 21.63
C ILE A 873 9.49 29.03 22.75
N PHE A 874 10.33 28.06 23.13
CA PHE A 874 11.38 28.22 24.13
C PHE A 874 12.43 29.28 23.73
N PHE A 875 13.02 29.15 22.54
CA PHE A 875 13.99 30.14 22.09
C PHE A 875 13.32 31.50 21.81
N GLY A 876 12.10 31.51 21.27
CA GLY A 876 11.36 32.74 21.00
C GLY A 876 11.06 33.55 22.26
N SER A 877 10.69 32.87 23.36
CA SER A 877 10.44 33.53 24.65
C SER A 877 11.72 34.08 25.30
N ILE A 878 12.85 33.36 25.24
CA ILE A 878 14.15 33.86 25.69
C ILE A 878 14.56 35.10 24.88
N GLY A 879 14.38 35.06 23.56
CA GLY A 879 14.64 36.20 22.68
C GLY A 879 13.85 37.45 23.12
N THR A 880 12.55 37.28 23.41
CA THR A 880 11.68 38.38 23.82
C THR A 880 12.10 38.99 25.16
N ILE A 881 12.42 38.16 26.16
CA ILE A 881 12.88 38.62 27.48
C ILE A 881 14.18 39.42 27.35
N LEU A 882 15.15 38.89 26.60
CA LEU A 882 16.42 39.58 26.38
C LEU A 882 16.22 40.91 25.64
N THR A 883 15.25 40.99 24.72
CA THR A 883 14.89 42.23 24.03
C THR A 883 14.29 43.26 24.99
N ILE A 884 13.37 42.84 25.87
CA ILE A 884 12.76 43.72 26.88
C ILE A 884 13.81 44.25 27.86
N VAL A 885 14.72 43.39 28.35
CA VAL A 885 15.82 43.81 29.23
C VAL A 885 16.75 44.78 28.50
N PHE A 886 17.07 44.51 27.23
CA PHE A 886 17.88 45.42 26.42
C PHE A 886 17.22 46.79 26.23
N LEU A 887 15.92 46.82 25.94
CA LEU A 887 15.14 48.05 25.78
C LEU A 887 15.05 48.82 27.11
N PHE A 888 14.75 48.14 28.22
CA PHE A 888 14.70 48.76 29.55
C PHE A 888 16.04 49.37 29.97
N CYS A 889 17.15 48.63 29.77
CA CYS A 889 18.50 49.15 30.01
C CYS A 889 18.87 50.32 29.09
N SER A 890 18.40 50.31 27.83
CA SER A 890 18.66 51.36 26.86
C SER A 890 17.88 52.65 27.18
N ILE A 891 16.61 52.53 27.55
CA ILE A 891 15.74 53.65 27.95
C ILE A 891 16.27 54.30 29.24
N LYS A 892 16.63 53.51 30.26
CA LYS A 892 17.20 54.02 31.52
C LYS A 892 18.53 54.78 31.32
N LYS A 893 19.33 54.39 30.32
CA LYS A 893 20.58 55.06 29.97
C LYS A 893 20.35 56.34 29.17
N TRP A 894 19.35 56.35 28.28
CA TRP A 894 19.00 57.54 27.50
C TRP A 894 18.46 58.67 28.39
N SER A 895 17.67 58.36 29.42
CA SER A 895 17.18 59.36 30.37
C SER A 895 18.27 59.99 31.26
N GLN A 896 19.51 59.49 31.24
CA GLN A 896 20.65 60.04 31.99
C GLN A 896 21.57 60.95 31.14
N THR A 897 21.34 61.09 29.82
CA THR A 897 22.31 61.77 28.91
C THR A 897 21.93 63.20 28.51
N SER A 898 20.90 63.79 29.12
CA SER A 898 20.49 65.17 28.87
C SER A 898 21.20 66.15 29.82
N GLU A 899 22.48 66.44 29.57
CA GLU A 899 23.13 67.67 30.06
C GLU A 899 23.47 68.55 28.85
N LEU A 900 23.00 69.79 28.87
CA LEU A 900 23.04 70.80 27.80
C LEU A 900 24.46 71.36 27.60
N VAL A 901 24.95 71.43 26.37
CA VAL A 901 26.20 72.15 26.02
C VAL A 901 25.87 73.62 25.69
N PRO A 902 26.55 74.63 26.26
CA PRO A 902 26.22 76.04 26.04
C PRO A 902 26.56 76.56 24.63
N TYR A 903 25.78 77.53 24.17
CA TYR A 903 25.77 78.15 22.82
C TYR A 903 27.09 78.80 22.36
N GLU A 904 28.08 78.99 23.24
CA GLU A 904 29.30 79.76 22.95
C GLU A 904 30.34 79.01 22.07
N GLU A 905 30.22 77.70 21.87
CA GLU A 905 31.17 76.91 21.07
C GLU A 905 30.86 76.81 19.55
N LEU A 906 29.79 77.45 19.06
CA LEU A 906 29.32 77.30 17.66
C LEU A 906 29.78 78.40 16.67
N GLN A 907 30.73 79.27 17.04
CA GLN A 907 31.19 80.37 16.15
C GLN A 907 32.70 80.43 15.83
N ASN A 908 33.45 79.32 15.95
CA ASN A 908 34.82 79.24 15.40
C ASN A 908 34.95 78.18 14.30
#